data_AF-A0A9D5ZU79-F1
#
_entry.id   AF-A0A9D5ZU79-F1
#
_cell.length_a   1.000
_cell.length_b   1.000
_cell.length_c   1.000
_cell.angle_alpha   90.00
_cell.angle_beta   90.00
_cell.angle_gamma   90.00
#
_symmetry.space_group_name_H-M   'P 1'
#
loop_
_entity.id
_entity.type
_entity.pdbx_description
1 polymer ?
#
loop_
_entity_poly.entity_id
_entity_poly.type
_entity_poly.pdbx_seq_one_letter_code
_entity_poly.pdbx_strand_id
1 'polypeptide(L)'
;MNSFFEAAKGTPDPKSVLNILKDFFENNQSIAQNLTPEQCHALAMLFAYSRFLSRYCINNPQDFLDGFNNIMIPINDDLNNITPNIFDSQSDIKPIIRNLKKKILLKITLRFILKITDIIESMEELSILADKLIDLTFNHIKTQLEINFGKPYNDSVTIISLGKLGARELNFSSDIDLICVYKDDQGYTTGTINSNGKRVNIISNHEFYNKVVEDLAKTLSSNTEDGFVYRVDLRLRPQGQKGQLALALSGYELYYESWGREWERLALIRTRYAAGNFDLFEDFISTIKPFVYMNSINEIRNLKNMIDKTFSDLDIKKGRGGIREIEFFVQTFQLIYGGQDKLLREKNLLKALYMLAQKNLIGWSDHDILNKNYIYLRQLEQFIQMYNDLQTHKLPTDTELLLALAKKMGYNNIKSFKDDLQIRRNTVRGIYDSLFTPSKEVNNTTKIFNNELTLEVLSNYIINKNIKITNNILYSTKKIKESLNSFQSLKGKRLKDHILPTFTELALGSLNPEVALQNLLNFSDILLINESYLDLFTERNDLSKALIDVFSQSNYLSKILVENPRYIDMLSGGAPIKKTFIRQKTELLENLIEKSSISETINIFKKMEELRLGIMFLNKKLTVIDLIKGLSKTADAILHVLYLTICPNSDLIIAGFGKLGGREITINSDLDITFISNSEPSNDTTNTAPQNTVNSPIFGILIT
;
A
#
# COMPACT_ATOMS: atom_id res chain seq x y z
N MET A 1 15.65 -56.30 1.48
CA MET A 1 14.86 -56.32 2.74
C MET A 1 15.57 -55.56 3.87
N ASN A 2 16.76 -55.97 4.34
CA ASN A 2 17.45 -55.28 5.45
C ASN A 2 17.69 -53.77 5.20
N SER A 3 18.09 -53.38 3.98
CA SER A 3 18.26 -51.95 3.61
C SER A 3 16.95 -51.15 3.68
N PHE A 4 15.80 -51.76 3.35
CA PHE A 4 14.49 -51.10 3.46
C PHE A 4 14.05 -50.92 4.93
N PHE A 5 14.34 -51.90 5.79
CA PHE A 5 14.05 -51.78 7.22
C PHE A 5 14.87 -50.67 7.87
N GLU A 6 16.17 -50.60 7.58
CA GLU A 6 17.03 -49.52 8.06
C GLU A 6 16.60 -48.15 7.51
N ALA A 7 16.28 -48.07 6.21
CA ALA A 7 15.74 -46.85 5.61
C ALA A 7 14.45 -46.37 6.28
N ALA A 8 13.50 -47.27 6.56
CA ALA A 8 12.23 -46.94 7.20
C ALA A 8 12.40 -46.41 8.64
N LYS A 9 13.31 -47.00 9.43
CA LYS A 9 13.57 -46.58 10.82
C LYS A 9 13.99 -45.12 10.93
N GLY A 10 14.72 -44.61 9.95
CA GLY A 10 15.20 -43.22 9.89
C GLY A 10 14.13 -42.19 9.50
N THR A 11 12.90 -42.61 9.18
CA THR A 11 11.85 -41.70 8.69
C THR A 11 10.99 -41.11 9.83
N PRO A 12 10.27 -40.00 9.57
CA PRO A 12 9.31 -39.43 10.52
C PRO A 12 8.15 -40.35 10.91
N ASP A 13 7.82 -41.35 10.08
CA ASP A 13 6.73 -42.31 10.30
C ASP A 13 7.15 -43.75 9.89
N PRO A 14 8.01 -44.42 10.69
CA PRO A 14 8.59 -45.71 10.31
C PRO A 14 7.56 -46.81 10.11
N LYS A 15 6.48 -46.81 10.91
CA LYS A 15 5.46 -47.86 10.89
C LYS A 15 4.64 -47.81 9.61
N SER A 16 4.17 -46.63 9.21
CA SER A 16 3.43 -46.49 7.95
C SER A 16 4.34 -46.75 6.75
N VAL A 17 5.58 -46.25 6.78
CA VAL A 17 6.55 -46.42 5.68
C VAL A 17 6.87 -47.89 5.45
N LEU A 18 7.07 -48.67 6.51
CA LEU A 18 7.40 -50.08 6.38
C LEU A 18 6.30 -50.87 5.66
N ASN A 19 5.02 -50.55 5.93
CA ASN A 19 3.90 -51.20 5.23
C ASN A 19 3.90 -50.86 3.75
N ILE A 20 4.08 -49.58 3.40
CA ILE A 20 4.10 -49.13 1.99
C ILE A 20 5.31 -49.72 1.24
N LEU A 21 6.47 -49.85 1.90
CA LEU A 21 7.65 -50.48 1.30
C LEU A 21 7.46 -51.97 1.03
N LYS A 22 6.68 -52.68 1.87
CA LYS A 22 6.31 -54.07 1.59
C LYS A 22 5.45 -54.15 0.33
N ASP A 23 4.43 -53.32 0.22
CA ASP A 23 3.58 -53.24 -0.97
C ASP A 23 4.41 -52.92 -2.23
N PHE A 24 5.37 -52.00 -2.13
CA PHE A 24 6.28 -51.68 -3.23
C PHE A 24 7.14 -52.89 -3.64
N PHE A 25 7.71 -53.60 -2.67
CA PHE A 25 8.56 -54.77 -2.93
C PHE A 25 7.78 -55.92 -3.57
N GLU A 26 6.56 -56.18 -3.11
CA GLU A 26 5.69 -57.23 -3.66
C GLU A 26 5.29 -56.96 -5.12
N ASN A 27 5.01 -55.70 -5.45
CA ASN A 27 4.60 -55.32 -6.81
C ASN A 27 5.78 -55.09 -7.77
N ASN A 28 6.99 -54.82 -7.27
CA ASN A 28 8.14 -54.39 -8.08
C ASN A 28 9.44 -55.14 -7.74
N GLN A 29 9.35 -56.45 -7.52
CA GLN A 29 10.45 -57.27 -6.97
C GLN A 29 11.79 -57.11 -7.73
N SER A 30 11.76 -57.09 -9.07
CA SER A 30 12.97 -56.96 -9.90
C SER A 30 13.68 -55.61 -9.71
N ILE A 31 12.92 -54.52 -9.62
CA ILE A 31 13.47 -53.18 -9.40
C ILE A 31 13.92 -53.04 -7.94
N ALA A 32 13.10 -53.49 -6.99
CA ALA A 32 13.37 -53.37 -5.57
C ALA A 32 14.63 -54.11 -5.11
N GLN A 33 15.01 -55.20 -5.79
CA GLN A 33 16.25 -55.93 -5.53
C GLN A 33 17.51 -55.17 -6.00
N ASN A 34 17.38 -54.29 -6.98
CA ASN A 34 18.49 -53.56 -7.60
C ASN A 34 18.65 -52.13 -7.06
N LEU A 35 17.81 -51.69 -6.12
CA LEU A 35 17.94 -50.36 -5.52
C LEU A 35 19.19 -50.26 -4.66
N THR A 36 19.94 -49.19 -4.85
CA THR A 36 21.05 -48.79 -3.98
C THR A 36 20.54 -48.39 -2.58
N PRO A 37 21.40 -48.42 -1.54
CA PRO A 37 21.04 -47.92 -0.21
C PRO A 37 20.49 -46.48 -0.22
N GLU A 38 21.07 -45.60 -1.04
CA GLU A 38 20.65 -44.22 -1.21
C GLU A 38 19.25 -44.11 -1.83
N GLN A 39 18.97 -44.91 -2.87
CA GLN A 39 17.64 -44.99 -3.47
C GLN A 39 16.61 -45.57 -2.49
N CYS A 40 16.98 -46.57 -1.68
CA CYS A 40 16.10 -47.10 -0.65
C CYS A 40 15.75 -46.03 0.40
N HIS A 41 16.73 -45.22 0.82
CA HIS A 41 16.50 -44.11 1.74
C HIS A 41 15.59 -43.04 1.13
N ALA A 42 15.85 -42.63 -0.12
CA ALA A 42 15.02 -41.67 -0.83
C ALA A 42 13.57 -42.14 -1.01
N LEU A 43 13.37 -43.41 -1.34
CA LEU A 43 12.03 -44.00 -1.48
C LEU A 43 11.30 -44.04 -0.13
N ALA A 44 12.00 -44.45 0.95
CA ALA A 44 11.43 -44.45 2.29
C ALA A 44 11.02 -43.04 2.74
N MET A 45 11.86 -42.04 2.46
CA MET A 45 11.54 -40.63 2.71
C MET A 45 10.34 -40.18 1.90
N LEU A 46 10.28 -40.46 0.60
CA LEU A 46 9.11 -40.14 -0.22
C LEU A 46 7.82 -40.69 0.39
N PHE A 47 7.86 -41.95 0.83
CA PHE A 47 6.69 -42.62 1.40
C PHE A 47 6.28 -42.08 2.77
N ALA A 48 7.23 -41.54 3.53
CA ALA A 48 6.94 -40.86 4.79
C ALA A 48 6.24 -39.51 4.57
N TYR A 49 6.55 -38.82 3.47
CA TYR A 49 6.07 -37.46 3.21
C TYR A 49 4.80 -37.41 2.36
N SER A 50 4.61 -38.31 1.39
CA SER A 50 3.46 -38.28 0.48
C SER A 50 2.91 -39.67 0.15
N ARG A 51 1.71 -39.99 0.68
CA ARG A 51 0.98 -41.21 0.29
C ARG A 51 0.47 -41.16 -1.15
N PHE A 52 0.17 -39.95 -1.64
CA PHE A 52 -0.23 -39.74 -3.03
C PHE A 52 0.88 -40.19 -3.99
N LEU A 53 2.11 -39.70 -3.78
CA LEU A 53 3.25 -40.09 -4.62
C LEU A 53 3.71 -41.52 -4.33
N SER A 54 3.53 -42.06 -3.12
CA SER A 54 3.75 -43.49 -2.87
C SER A 54 2.96 -44.38 -3.83
N ARG A 55 1.65 -44.14 -3.93
CA ARG A 55 0.78 -44.93 -4.82
C ARG A 55 1.18 -44.80 -6.28
N TYR A 56 1.55 -43.58 -6.70
CA TYR A 56 2.05 -43.35 -8.05
C TYR A 56 3.34 -44.13 -8.32
N CYS A 57 4.31 -44.08 -7.40
CA CYS A 57 5.59 -44.76 -7.53
C CYS A 57 5.49 -46.29 -7.49
N ILE A 58 4.55 -46.85 -6.72
CA ILE A 58 4.30 -48.30 -6.73
C ILE A 58 3.87 -48.76 -8.13
N ASN A 59 3.07 -47.96 -8.83
CA ASN A 59 2.62 -48.29 -10.18
C ASN A 59 3.61 -47.86 -11.29
N ASN A 60 4.48 -46.89 -10.99
CA ASN A 60 5.43 -46.30 -11.95
C ASN A 60 6.84 -46.21 -11.33
N PRO A 61 7.48 -47.35 -11.00
CA PRO A 61 8.77 -47.36 -10.29
C PRO A 61 9.91 -46.74 -11.11
N GLN A 62 9.82 -46.78 -12.44
CA GLN A 62 10.83 -46.19 -13.33
C GLN A 62 10.86 -44.66 -13.22
N ASP A 63 9.71 -44.00 -13.03
CA ASP A 63 9.68 -42.54 -12.87
C ASP A 63 10.38 -42.10 -11.57
N PHE A 64 10.34 -42.93 -10.52
CA PHE A 64 11.13 -42.70 -9.32
C PHE A 64 12.63 -42.77 -9.62
N LEU A 65 13.07 -43.81 -10.33
CA LEU A 65 14.49 -43.96 -10.71
C LEU A 65 14.95 -42.80 -11.59
N ASP A 66 14.18 -42.43 -12.61
CA ASP A 66 14.47 -41.31 -13.50
C ASP A 66 14.56 -39.99 -12.71
N GLY A 67 13.61 -39.75 -11.81
CA GLY A 67 13.57 -38.57 -10.97
C GLY A 67 14.73 -38.49 -9.99
N PHE A 68 15.13 -39.62 -9.40
CA PHE A 68 16.27 -39.72 -8.49
C PHE A 68 17.61 -39.58 -9.22
N ASN A 69 17.79 -40.26 -10.35
CA ASN A 69 19.04 -40.21 -11.11
C ASN A 69 19.30 -38.80 -11.68
N ASN A 70 18.24 -38.08 -12.03
CA ASN A 70 18.31 -36.71 -12.54
C ASN A 70 18.03 -35.67 -11.46
N ILE A 71 18.11 -36.02 -10.18
CA ILE A 71 17.63 -35.16 -9.08
C ILE A 71 18.36 -33.83 -8.99
N MET A 72 19.59 -33.73 -9.48
CA MET A 72 20.39 -32.50 -9.46
C MET A 72 20.02 -31.53 -10.60
N ILE A 73 19.40 -32.01 -11.68
CA ILE A 73 19.02 -31.18 -12.82
C ILE A 73 17.86 -30.26 -12.41
N PRO A 74 17.98 -28.92 -12.56
CA PRO A 74 16.90 -27.99 -12.29
C PRO A 74 15.63 -28.28 -13.09
N ILE A 75 14.47 -28.07 -12.50
CA ILE A 75 13.17 -28.37 -13.14
C ILE A 75 12.94 -27.55 -14.41
N ASN A 76 13.44 -26.32 -14.47
CA ASN A 76 13.32 -25.50 -15.67
C ASN A 76 13.99 -26.17 -16.88
N ASP A 77 15.14 -26.80 -16.67
CA ASP A 77 15.90 -27.47 -17.74
C ASP A 77 15.19 -28.74 -18.22
N ASP A 78 14.59 -29.51 -17.30
CA ASP A 78 13.73 -30.66 -17.65
C ASP A 78 12.57 -30.22 -18.54
N LEU A 79 11.92 -29.09 -18.20
CA LEU A 79 10.72 -28.60 -18.87
C LEU A 79 11.01 -27.90 -20.20
N ASN A 80 12.22 -27.33 -20.38
CA ASN A 80 12.63 -26.69 -21.62
C ASN A 80 12.73 -27.69 -22.78
N ASN A 81 13.06 -28.95 -22.48
CA ASN A 81 13.15 -30.02 -23.49
C ASN A 81 11.78 -30.57 -23.90
N ILE A 82 10.70 -30.17 -23.22
CA ILE A 82 9.33 -30.58 -23.56
C ILE A 82 8.80 -29.66 -24.65
N THR A 83 8.90 -30.13 -25.89
CA THR A 83 8.43 -29.39 -27.07
C THR A 83 6.92 -29.53 -27.29
N PRO A 84 6.23 -28.47 -27.75
CA PRO A 84 4.81 -28.52 -28.12
C PRO A 84 4.47 -29.56 -29.21
N ASN A 85 5.45 -29.95 -30.03
CA ASN A 85 5.27 -30.95 -31.09
C ASN A 85 5.08 -32.40 -30.58
N ILE A 86 5.17 -32.64 -29.27
CA ILE A 86 4.82 -33.94 -28.67
C ILE A 86 3.30 -34.19 -28.75
N PHE A 87 2.50 -33.14 -28.89
CA PHE A 87 1.05 -33.21 -28.91
C PHE A 87 0.56 -33.18 -30.36
N ASP A 88 0.17 -34.34 -30.90
CA ASP A 88 -0.66 -34.35 -32.10
C ASP A 88 -1.93 -33.54 -31.81
N SER A 89 -2.25 -32.58 -32.67
CA SER A 89 -3.47 -31.78 -32.57
C SER A 89 -4.72 -32.65 -32.42
N GLN A 90 -4.74 -33.90 -32.91
CA GLN A 90 -5.91 -34.77 -32.79
C GLN A 90 -5.92 -35.65 -31.53
N SER A 91 -4.83 -35.67 -30.76
CA SER A 91 -4.69 -36.50 -29.55
C SER A 91 -5.29 -35.85 -28.32
N ASP A 92 -5.88 -36.64 -27.41
CA ASP A 92 -6.32 -36.12 -26.11
C ASP A 92 -5.11 -35.74 -25.26
N ILE A 93 -4.95 -34.43 -25.01
CA ILE A 93 -3.85 -33.89 -24.21
C ILE A 93 -3.92 -34.31 -22.73
N LYS A 94 -5.11 -34.67 -22.23
CA LYS A 94 -5.38 -34.85 -20.80
C LYS A 94 -4.50 -35.89 -20.11
N PRO A 95 -4.31 -37.12 -20.62
CA PRO A 95 -3.44 -38.11 -19.97
C PRO A 95 -1.99 -37.66 -19.96
N ILE A 96 -1.54 -37.00 -21.04
CA ILE A 96 -0.15 -36.58 -21.22
C ILE A 96 0.24 -35.52 -20.17
N ILE A 97 -0.54 -34.45 -20.02
CA ILE A 97 -0.25 -33.38 -19.05
C ILE A 97 -0.39 -33.85 -17.59
N ARG A 98 -1.27 -34.83 -17.31
CA ARG A 98 -1.42 -35.43 -15.98
C ARG A 98 -0.21 -36.30 -15.63
N ASN A 99 0.23 -37.14 -16.55
CA ASN A 99 1.42 -37.96 -16.36
C ASN A 99 2.66 -37.09 -16.19
N LEU A 100 2.81 -36.07 -17.04
CA LEU A 100 3.90 -35.10 -16.93
C LEU A 100 3.89 -34.39 -15.58
N LYS A 101 2.73 -33.89 -15.11
CA LYS A 101 2.60 -33.32 -13.77
C LYS A 101 3.12 -34.28 -12.70
N LYS A 102 2.64 -35.53 -12.68
CA LYS A 102 3.03 -36.50 -11.64
C LYS A 102 4.52 -36.80 -11.64
N LYS A 103 5.13 -37.01 -12.83
CA LYS A 103 6.56 -37.26 -12.98
C LYS A 103 7.41 -36.10 -12.46
N ILE A 104 7.08 -34.86 -12.83
CA ILE A 104 7.85 -33.69 -12.39
C ILE A 104 7.58 -33.36 -10.92
N LEU A 105 6.33 -33.47 -10.46
CA LEU A 105 5.97 -33.27 -9.05
C LEU A 105 6.69 -34.27 -8.13
N LEU A 106 6.87 -35.52 -8.59
CA LEU A 106 7.67 -36.53 -7.90
C LEU A 106 9.12 -36.05 -7.72
N LYS A 107 9.76 -35.57 -8.79
CA LYS A 107 11.13 -35.05 -8.74
C LYS A 107 11.26 -33.82 -7.83
N ILE A 108 10.34 -32.84 -7.94
CA ILE A 108 10.29 -31.67 -7.05
C ILE A 108 10.20 -32.12 -5.59
N THR A 109 9.35 -33.10 -5.32
CA THR A 109 9.17 -33.64 -3.96
C THR A 109 10.44 -34.30 -3.46
N LEU A 110 11.10 -35.12 -4.26
CA LEU A 110 12.37 -35.76 -3.90
C LEU A 110 13.44 -34.71 -3.59
N ARG A 111 13.59 -33.69 -4.45
CA ARG A 111 14.54 -32.58 -4.23
C ARG A 111 14.30 -31.88 -2.90
N PHE A 112 13.03 -31.59 -2.58
CA PHE A 112 12.66 -30.91 -1.35
C PHE A 112 12.88 -31.78 -0.09
N ILE A 113 12.39 -33.02 -0.08
CA ILE A 113 12.47 -33.87 1.13
C ILE A 113 13.90 -34.37 1.41
N LEU A 114 14.74 -34.46 0.37
CA LEU A 114 16.16 -34.77 0.48
C LEU A 114 17.03 -33.53 0.71
N LYS A 115 16.41 -32.36 0.89
CA LYS A 115 17.07 -31.08 1.18
C LYS A 115 18.07 -30.62 0.11
N ILE A 116 17.83 -31.03 -1.14
CA ILE A 116 18.55 -30.49 -2.31
C ILE A 116 18.04 -29.08 -2.61
N THR A 117 16.73 -28.88 -2.44
CA THR A 117 16.10 -27.57 -2.51
C THR A 117 15.49 -27.18 -1.16
N ASP A 118 15.47 -25.89 -0.88
CA ASP A 118 14.70 -25.36 0.25
C ASP A 118 13.22 -25.13 -0.12
N ILE A 119 12.43 -24.60 0.81
CA ILE A 119 11.00 -24.32 0.57
C ILE A 119 10.79 -23.20 -0.46
N ILE A 120 11.69 -22.22 -0.55
CA ILE A 120 11.58 -21.11 -1.50
C ILE A 120 11.78 -21.65 -2.91
N GLU A 121 12.83 -22.43 -3.11
CA GLU A 121 13.12 -23.12 -4.36
C GLU A 121 12.02 -24.12 -4.73
N SER A 122 11.49 -24.88 -3.77
CA SER A 122 10.39 -25.81 -4.02
C SER A 122 9.11 -25.10 -4.48
N MET A 123 8.75 -23.96 -3.87
CA MET A 123 7.60 -23.16 -4.31
C MET A 123 7.79 -22.57 -5.71
N GLU A 124 9.01 -22.15 -6.04
CA GLU A 124 9.37 -21.68 -7.39
C GLU A 124 9.24 -22.82 -8.40
N GLU A 125 9.81 -24.00 -8.13
CA GLU A 125 9.73 -25.17 -9.01
C GLU A 125 8.27 -25.63 -9.25
N LEU A 126 7.43 -25.62 -8.21
CA LEU A 126 5.99 -25.90 -8.33
C LEU A 126 5.28 -24.87 -9.21
N SER A 127 5.69 -23.60 -9.12
CA SER A 127 5.14 -22.51 -9.93
C SER A 127 5.57 -22.62 -11.39
N ILE A 128 6.82 -22.98 -11.66
CA ILE A 128 7.34 -23.23 -13.02
C ILE A 128 6.59 -24.40 -13.67
N LEU A 129 6.36 -25.49 -12.92
CA LEU A 129 5.57 -26.62 -13.43
C LEU A 129 4.15 -26.19 -13.80
N ALA A 130 3.49 -25.40 -12.95
CA ALA A 130 2.15 -24.90 -13.21
C ALA A 130 2.11 -24.02 -14.47
N ASP A 131 3.03 -23.06 -14.60
CA ASP A 131 3.14 -22.18 -15.76
C ASP A 131 3.30 -22.98 -17.05
N LYS A 132 4.23 -23.95 -17.07
CA LYS A 132 4.47 -24.77 -18.26
C LYS A 132 3.24 -25.58 -18.66
N LEU A 133 2.53 -26.17 -17.68
CA LEU A 133 1.33 -26.95 -17.95
C LEU A 133 0.16 -26.07 -18.42
N ILE A 134 0.03 -24.85 -17.90
CA ILE A 134 -0.94 -23.86 -18.38
C ILE A 134 -0.63 -23.48 -19.83
N ASP A 135 0.62 -23.14 -20.15
CA ASP A 135 1.05 -22.75 -21.49
C ASP A 135 0.82 -23.86 -22.53
N LEU A 136 1.26 -25.09 -22.23
CA LEU A 136 1.03 -26.24 -23.12
C LEU A 136 -0.47 -26.49 -23.36
N THR A 137 -1.28 -26.43 -22.30
CA THR A 137 -2.73 -26.68 -22.40
C THR A 137 -3.43 -25.56 -23.15
N PHE A 138 -3.07 -24.31 -22.89
CA PHE A 138 -3.60 -23.13 -23.57
C PHE A 138 -3.33 -23.19 -25.08
N ASN A 139 -2.08 -23.45 -25.47
CA ASN A 139 -1.69 -23.52 -26.89
C ASN A 139 -2.42 -24.65 -27.63
N HIS A 140 -2.56 -25.83 -27.00
CA HIS A 140 -3.30 -26.94 -27.58
C HIS A 140 -4.79 -26.59 -27.77
N ILE A 141 -5.45 -26.05 -26.74
CA ILE A 141 -6.88 -25.71 -26.79
C ILE A 141 -7.15 -24.61 -27.81
N LYS A 142 -6.32 -23.57 -27.84
CA LYS A 142 -6.45 -22.49 -28.83
C LYS A 142 -6.32 -23.05 -30.26
N THR A 143 -5.36 -23.94 -30.49
CA THR A 143 -5.20 -24.63 -31.78
C THR A 143 -6.44 -25.45 -32.14
N GLN A 144 -7.03 -26.20 -31.20
CA GLN A 144 -8.26 -26.96 -31.43
C GLN A 144 -9.45 -26.07 -31.80
N LEU A 145 -9.60 -24.95 -31.08
CA LEU A 145 -10.68 -24.02 -31.35
C LEU A 145 -10.48 -23.32 -32.71
N GLU A 146 -9.24 -22.98 -33.08
CA GLU A 146 -8.93 -22.45 -34.42
C GLU A 146 -9.25 -23.45 -35.55
N ILE A 147 -9.01 -24.74 -35.34
CA ILE A 147 -9.39 -25.79 -36.30
C ILE A 147 -10.92 -25.84 -36.49
N ASN A 148 -11.70 -25.64 -35.42
CA ASN A 148 -13.15 -25.78 -35.44
C ASN A 148 -13.91 -24.51 -35.88
N PHE A 149 -13.41 -23.33 -35.48
CA PHE A 149 -14.08 -22.03 -35.65
C PHE A 149 -13.30 -21.05 -36.53
N GLY A 150 -12.08 -21.37 -36.95
CA GLY A 150 -11.17 -20.44 -37.61
C GLY A 150 -10.49 -19.49 -36.62
N LYS A 151 -9.60 -18.63 -37.13
CA LYS A 151 -8.84 -17.68 -36.30
C LYS A 151 -9.70 -16.49 -35.87
N PRO A 152 -9.63 -16.03 -34.61
CA PRO A 152 -10.32 -14.81 -34.18
C PRO A 152 -9.73 -13.58 -34.87
N TYR A 153 -10.55 -12.53 -34.98
CA TYR A 153 -10.10 -11.23 -35.52
C TYR A 153 -9.16 -10.56 -34.51
N ASN A 154 -8.06 -9.97 -34.99
CA ASN A 154 -7.02 -9.36 -34.15
C ASN A 154 -6.56 -10.30 -33.01
N ASP A 155 -6.27 -11.55 -33.35
CA ASP A 155 -5.98 -12.61 -32.40
C ASP A 155 -4.89 -12.24 -31.37
N SER A 156 -5.34 -11.87 -30.18
CA SER A 156 -4.49 -11.44 -29.08
C SER A 156 -5.23 -11.65 -27.77
N VAL A 157 -4.74 -12.63 -27.01
CA VAL A 157 -5.30 -13.04 -25.71
C VAL A 157 -4.16 -13.42 -24.78
N THR A 158 -4.31 -13.14 -23.49
CA THR A 158 -3.36 -13.52 -22.45
C THR A 158 -4.09 -14.16 -21.27
N ILE A 159 -3.50 -15.23 -20.77
CA ILE A 159 -3.87 -15.87 -19.51
C ILE A 159 -2.94 -15.30 -18.44
N ILE A 160 -3.55 -14.81 -17.38
CA ILE A 160 -2.88 -14.12 -16.29
C ILE A 160 -3.09 -14.93 -15.02
N SER A 161 -1.97 -15.21 -14.33
CA SER A 161 -1.98 -15.81 -13.01
C SER A 161 -2.07 -14.75 -11.92
N LEU A 162 -2.85 -15.05 -10.88
CA LEU A 162 -2.99 -14.24 -9.67
C LEU A 162 -2.53 -15.05 -8.44
N GLY A 163 -2.67 -14.45 -7.26
CA GLY A 163 -2.51 -15.17 -6.00
C GLY A 163 -1.13 -15.80 -5.83
N LYS A 164 -1.09 -17.04 -5.33
CA LYS A 164 0.17 -17.76 -5.06
C LYS A 164 0.96 -18.05 -6.33
N LEU A 165 0.30 -18.43 -7.43
CA LEU A 165 0.98 -18.67 -8.71
C LEU A 165 1.59 -17.39 -9.26
N GLY A 166 0.85 -16.28 -9.18
CA GLY A 166 1.34 -14.99 -9.66
C GLY A 166 2.52 -14.44 -8.86
N ALA A 167 2.65 -14.81 -7.59
CA ALA A 167 3.80 -14.51 -6.73
C ALA A 167 4.97 -15.53 -6.84
N ARG A 168 4.80 -16.61 -7.63
CA ARG A 168 5.69 -17.78 -7.68
C ARG A 168 5.89 -18.45 -6.33
N GLU A 169 4.78 -18.61 -5.64
CA GLU A 169 4.70 -19.08 -4.28
C GLU A 169 3.67 -20.22 -4.17
N LEU A 170 3.57 -21.11 -5.17
CA LEU A 170 2.67 -22.26 -5.07
C LEU A 170 3.18 -23.27 -4.02
N ASN A 171 2.24 -23.80 -3.23
CA ASN A 171 2.46 -25.00 -2.42
C ASN A 171 1.83 -26.22 -3.10
N PHE A 172 2.20 -27.41 -2.63
CA PHE A 172 1.89 -28.71 -3.23
C PHE A 172 0.45 -28.90 -3.74
N SER A 173 -0.56 -28.51 -2.95
CA SER A 173 -1.98 -28.68 -3.29
C SER A 173 -2.70 -27.32 -3.30
N SER A 174 -2.15 -26.38 -4.06
CA SER A 174 -2.71 -25.03 -4.25
C SER A 174 -3.61 -24.97 -5.50
N ASP A 175 -4.67 -24.17 -5.42
CA ASP A 175 -5.43 -23.77 -6.61
C ASP A 175 -4.59 -22.84 -7.47
N ILE A 176 -4.85 -22.82 -8.78
CA ILE A 176 -4.31 -21.82 -9.70
C ILE A 176 -5.38 -20.77 -10.00
N ASP A 177 -5.13 -19.55 -9.55
CA ASP A 177 -6.02 -18.41 -9.76
C ASP A 177 -5.72 -17.79 -11.13
N LEU A 178 -6.68 -17.87 -12.07
CA LEU A 178 -6.49 -17.37 -13.45
C LEU A 178 -7.56 -16.35 -13.83
N ILE A 179 -7.15 -15.35 -14.62
CA ILE A 179 -8.04 -14.46 -15.37
C ILE A 179 -7.58 -14.41 -16.84
N CYS A 180 -8.47 -13.99 -17.72
CA CYS A 180 -8.21 -13.92 -19.16
C CYS A 180 -8.55 -12.53 -19.70
N VAL A 181 -7.64 -11.99 -20.49
CA VAL A 181 -7.77 -10.70 -21.17
C VAL A 181 -7.56 -10.91 -22.66
N TYR A 182 -8.43 -10.39 -23.50
CA TYR A 182 -8.21 -10.31 -24.95
C TYR A 182 -8.30 -8.87 -25.44
N LYS A 183 -7.74 -8.60 -26.62
CA LYS A 183 -7.53 -7.22 -27.08
C LYS A 183 -8.80 -6.52 -27.55
N ASP A 184 -9.58 -7.16 -28.42
CA ASP A 184 -10.70 -6.53 -29.11
C ASP A 184 -11.99 -7.35 -29.00
N ASP A 185 -13.04 -6.71 -28.50
CA ASP A 185 -14.40 -7.27 -28.38
C ASP A 185 -15.17 -7.24 -29.68
N GLN A 186 -14.71 -6.43 -30.64
CA GLN A 186 -15.29 -6.38 -31.96
C GLN A 186 -14.61 -7.42 -32.84
N GLY A 187 -15.41 -8.20 -33.56
CA GLY A 187 -14.93 -9.14 -34.56
C GLY A 187 -15.43 -10.56 -34.39
N TYR A 188 -15.21 -11.33 -35.45
CA TYR A 188 -15.64 -12.71 -35.56
C TYR A 188 -14.49 -13.57 -36.03
N THR A 189 -14.55 -14.86 -35.71
CA THR A 189 -13.62 -15.83 -36.24
C THR A 189 -13.76 -15.96 -37.76
N THR A 190 -12.70 -16.40 -38.45
CA THR A 190 -12.74 -16.58 -39.91
C THR A 190 -13.75 -17.64 -40.38
N GLY A 191 -14.21 -18.50 -39.48
CA GLY A 191 -15.00 -19.70 -39.78
C GLY A 191 -14.17 -20.79 -40.44
N THR A 192 -14.81 -21.93 -40.67
CA THR A 192 -14.25 -23.08 -41.42
C THR A 192 -15.01 -23.31 -42.71
N ILE A 193 -14.37 -23.91 -43.71
CA ILE A 193 -15.00 -24.23 -44.99
C ILE A 193 -15.59 -25.64 -44.91
N ASN A 194 -16.90 -25.76 -45.11
CA ASN A 194 -17.55 -27.08 -45.18
C ASN A 194 -17.35 -27.75 -46.55
N SER A 195 -17.80 -29.00 -46.69
CA SER A 195 -17.72 -29.78 -47.95
C SER A 195 -18.38 -29.10 -49.15
N ASN A 196 -19.28 -28.15 -48.94
CA ASN A 196 -19.98 -27.38 -49.97
C ASN A 196 -19.32 -26.02 -50.27
N GLY A 197 -18.11 -25.76 -49.75
CA GLY A 197 -17.38 -24.51 -49.96
C GLY A 197 -17.92 -23.30 -49.20
N LYS A 198 -18.91 -23.48 -48.30
CA LYS A 198 -19.49 -22.39 -47.50
C LYS A 198 -18.75 -22.23 -46.17
N ARG A 199 -18.54 -20.99 -45.75
CA ARG A 199 -18.03 -20.69 -44.40
C ARG A 199 -19.10 -20.97 -43.35
N VAL A 200 -18.74 -21.76 -42.36
CA VAL A 200 -19.57 -22.15 -41.20
C VAL A 200 -18.78 -21.97 -39.91
N ASN A 201 -19.42 -22.18 -38.75
CA ASN A 201 -18.79 -22.08 -37.42
C ASN A 201 -18.12 -20.72 -37.14
N ILE A 202 -18.75 -19.64 -37.58
CA ILE A 202 -18.33 -18.27 -37.27
C ILE A 202 -18.92 -17.89 -35.91
N ILE A 203 -18.07 -17.52 -34.97
CA ILE A 203 -18.47 -17.03 -33.64
C ILE A 203 -17.77 -15.71 -33.33
N SER A 204 -18.32 -14.94 -32.40
CA SER A 204 -17.68 -13.69 -31.96
C SER A 204 -16.34 -13.96 -31.25
N ASN A 205 -15.45 -12.96 -31.23
CA ASN A 205 -14.22 -13.02 -30.42
C ASN A 205 -14.52 -13.34 -28.94
N HIS A 206 -15.55 -12.72 -28.39
CA HIS A 206 -16.03 -12.96 -27.03
C HIS A 206 -16.36 -14.44 -26.78
N GLU A 207 -17.18 -15.04 -27.65
CA GLU A 207 -17.55 -16.46 -27.54
C GLU A 207 -16.32 -17.37 -27.69
N PHE A 208 -15.42 -17.07 -28.63
CA PHE A 208 -14.20 -17.83 -28.84
C PHE A 208 -13.31 -17.83 -27.60
N TYR A 209 -13.02 -16.66 -27.02
CA TYR A 209 -12.14 -16.57 -25.86
C TYR A 209 -12.78 -17.08 -24.56
N ASN A 210 -14.11 -16.98 -24.40
CA ASN A 210 -14.79 -17.67 -23.30
C ASN A 210 -14.64 -19.19 -23.42
N LYS A 211 -14.76 -19.76 -24.63
CA LYS A 211 -14.51 -21.19 -24.88
C LYS A 211 -13.07 -21.58 -24.56
N VAL A 212 -12.08 -20.76 -24.94
CA VAL A 212 -10.67 -20.99 -24.59
C VAL A 212 -10.50 -21.16 -23.08
N VAL A 213 -11.08 -20.24 -22.28
CA VAL A 213 -10.95 -20.29 -20.81
C VAL A 213 -11.73 -21.45 -20.21
N GLU A 214 -12.93 -21.71 -20.70
CA GLU A 214 -13.78 -22.82 -20.26
C GLU A 214 -13.09 -24.17 -20.49
N ASP A 215 -12.60 -24.41 -21.71
CA ASP A 215 -11.92 -25.65 -22.07
C ASP A 215 -10.58 -25.78 -21.34
N LEU A 216 -9.86 -24.67 -21.12
CA LEU A 216 -8.61 -24.65 -20.34
C LEU A 216 -8.87 -25.07 -18.90
N ALA A 217 -9.84 -24.42 -18.24
CA ALA A 217 -10.22 -24.73 -16.88
C ALA A 217 -10.70 -26.19 -16.77
N LYS A 218 -11.54 -26.65 -17.70
CA LYS A 218 -12.04 -28.02 -17.73
C LYS A 218 -10.92 -29.04 -17.92
N THR A 219 -9.98 -28.79 -18.83
CA THR A 219 -8.88 -29.71 -19.14
C THR A 219 -7.92 -29.89 -17.97
N LEU A 220 -7.61 -28.79 -17.28
CA LEU A 220 -6.75 -28.80 -16.10
C LEU A 220 -7.44 -29.38 -14.86
N SER A 221 -8.74 -29.13 -14.67
CA SER A 221 -9.46 -29.46 -13.43
C SER A 221 -10.25 -30.77 -13.46
N SER A 222 -10.60 -31.32 -14.64
CA SER A 222 -11.45 -32.51 -14.71
C SER A 222 -10.77 -33.71 -14.04
N ASN A 223 -11.47 -34.37 -13.12
CA ASN A 223 -10.97 -35.58 -12.48
C ASN A 223 -11.24 -36.77 -13.41
N THR A 224 -10.17 -37.37 -13.95
CA THR A 224 -10.22 -38.59 -14.76
C THR A 224 -9.64 -39.76 -13.97
N GLU A 225 -9.53 -40.94 -14.58
CA GLU A 225 -8.83 -42.09 -13.98
C GLU A 225 -7.36 -41.74 -13.63
N ASP A 226 -6.75 -40.87 -14.42
CA ASP A 226 -5.41 -40.33 -14.18
C ASP A 226 -5.37 -39.16 -13.18
N GLY A 227 -6.49 -38.81 -12.55
CA GLY A 227 -6.61 -37.67 -11.63
C GLY A 227 -6.83 -36.33 -12.35
N PHE A 228 -6.28 -35.25 -11.79
CA PHE A 228 -6.39 -33.89 -12.34
C PHE A 228 -5.04 -33.17 -12.33
N VAL A 229 -4.91 -32.11 -13.15
CA VAL A 229 -3.69 -31.31 -13.23
C VAL A 229 -3.71 -30.24 -12.14
N TYR A 230 -4.61 -29.27 -12.19
CA TYR A 230 -4.79 -28.29 -11.13
C TYR A 230 -6.27 -27.95 -10.96
N ARG A 231 -6.64 -27.59 -9.74
CA ARG A 231 -7.91 -26.92 -9.49
C ARG A 231 -7.76 -25.49 -9.99
N VAL A 232 -8.62 -25.09 -10.91
CA VAL A 232 -8.59 -23.75 -11.50
C VAL A 232 -9.63 -22.89 -10.80
N ASP A 233 -9.20 -21.77 -10.23
CA ASP A 233 -10.08 -20.77 -9.65
C ASP A 233 -10.17 -19.55 -10.56
N LEU A 234 -11.37 -19.28 -11.07
CA LEU A 234 -11.65 -18.13 -11.93
C LEU A 234 -12.42 -17.03 -11.19
N ARG A 235 -12.61 -17.12 -9.86
CA ARG A 235 -13.49 -16.23 -9.09
C ARG A 235 -12.93 -14.83 -8.87
N LEU A 236 -11.65 -14.61 -9.11
CA LEU A 236 -10.98 -13.31 -8.97
C LEU A 236 -11.17 -12.39 -10.18
N ARG A 237 -11.82 -12.86 -11.26
CA ARG A 237 -12.19 -12.02 -12.41
C ARG A 237 -13.28 -11.00 -12.02
N PRO A 238 -13.43 -9.89 -12.77
CA PRO A 238 -14.49 -8.91 -12.57
C PRO A 238 -15.87 -9.55 -12.41
N GLN A 239 -16.66 -9.08 -11.43
CA GLN A 239 -17.97 -9.64 -11.06
C GLN A 239 -17.96 -11.12 -10.58
N GLY A 240 -16.77 -11.71 -10.40
CA GLY A 240 -16.57 -13.06 -9.89
C GLY A 240 -17.35 -14.11 -10.68
N GLN A 241 -18.07 -14.99 -9.98
CA GLN A 241 -18.83 -16.09 -10.61
C GLN A 241 -19.89 -15.63 -11.62
N LYS A 242 -20.44 -14.42 -11.44
CA LYS A 242 -21.45 -13.85 -12.34
C LYS A 242 -20.83 -13.16 -13.56
N GLY A 243 -19.51 -12.92 -13.53
CA GLY A 243 -18.79 -12.30 -14.63
C GLY A 243 -18.45 -13.27 -15.74
N GLN A 244 -18.12 -12.70 -16.89
CA GLN A 244 -17.66 -13.44 -18.07
C GLN A 244 -16.30 -14.10 -17.79
N LEU A 245 -16.01 -15.25 -18.41
CA LEU A 245 -14.76 -16.00 -18.16
C LEU A 245 -13.55 -15.31 -18.80
N ALA A 246 -13.76 -14.69 -19.96
CA ALA A 246 -12.82 -13.81 -20.63
C ALA A 246 -13.47 -12.43 -20.83
N LEU A 247 -12.68 -11.37 -20.67
CA LEU A 247 -13.09 -9.98 -20.87
C LEU A 247 -12.10 -9.28 -21.79
N ALA A 248 -12.59 -8.39 -22.64
CA ALA A 248 -11.73 -7.50 -23.41
C ALA A 248 -10.98 -6.52 -22.48
N LEU A 249 -9.82 -6.03 -22.90
CA LEU A 249 -9.02 -5.07 -22.13
C LEU A 249 -9.84 -3.83 -21.70
N SER A 250 -10.63 -3.28 -22.62
CA SER A 250 -11.55 -2.16 -22.34
C SER A 250 -12.60 -2.48 -21.28
N GLY A 251 -13.04 -3.74 -21.18
CA GLY A 251 -13.95 -4.18 -20.14
C GLY A 251 -13.34 -4.19 -18.74
N TYR A 252 -12.04 -4.52 -18.63
CA TYR A 252 -11.31 -4.42 -17.37
C TYR A 252 -11.09 -2.96 -16.96
N GLU A 253 -10.72 -2.09 -17.91
CA GLU A 253 -10.57 -0.65 -17.68
C GLU A 253 -11.86 -0.06 -17.09
N LEU A 254 -12.98 -0.23 -17.80
CA LEU A 254 -14.28 0.27 -17.35
C LEU A 254 -14.68 -0.28 -15.98
N TYR A 255 -14.43 -1.58 -15.73
CA TYR A 255 -14.80 -2.20 -14.46
C TYR A 255 -14.03 -1.62 -13.29
N TYR A 256 -12.70 -1.49 -13.40
CA TYR A 256 -11.89 -1.02 -12.29
C TYR A 256 -12.00 0.50 -12.08
N GLU A 257 -12.35 1.27 -13.11
CA GLU A 257 -12.70 2.69 -12.96
C GLU A 257 -14.02 2.88 -12.20
N SER A 258 -15.03 2.04 -12.48
CA SER A 258 -16.42 2.30 -12.04
C SER A 258 -16.87 1.46 -10.84
N TRP A 259 -16.45 0.20 -10.74
CA TRP A 259 -17.02 -0.79 -9.81
C TRP A 259 -15.98 -1.61 -9.04
N GLY A 260 -14.69 -1.37 -9.26
CA GLY A 260 -13.61 -2.09 -8.60
C GLY A 260 -13.71 -2.03 -7.08
N ARG A 261 -13.59 -3.18 -6.43
CA ARG A 261 -13.72 -3.33 -4.97
C ARG A 261 -12.36 -3.29 -4.29
N GLU A 262 -12.30 -2.81 -3.06
CA GLU A 262 -11.01 -2.60 -2.38
C GLU A 262 -10.19 -3.89 -2.24
N TRP A 263 -10.86 -5.03 -2.04
CA TRP A 263 -10.18 -6.32 -1.85
C TRP A 263 -9.57 -6.87 -3.14
N GLU A 264 -10.08 -6.47 -4.32
CA GLU A 264 -9.53 -6.90 -5.61
C GLU A 264 -8.12 -6.35 -5.80
N ARG A 265 -7.81 -5.19 -5.22
CA ARG A 265 -6.46 -4.60 -5.25
C ARG A 265 -5.41 -5.54 -4.66
N LEU A 266 -5.73 -6.26 -3.57
CA LEU A 266 -4.82 -7.23 -2.95
C LEU A 266 -4.52 -8.42 -3.87
N ALA A 267 -5.51 -8.88 -4.63
CA ALA A 267 -5.32 -9.95 -5.61
C ALA A 267 -4.45 -9.49 -6.78
N LEU A 268 -4.69 -8.27 -7.26
CA LEU A 268 -4.01 -7.70 -8.42
C LEU A 268 -2.54 -7.30 -8.16
N ILE A 269 -2.10 -7.13 -6.91
CA ILE A 269 -0.67 -6.98 -6.59
C ILE A 269 0.14 -8.17 -7.13
N ARG A 270 -0.45 -9.37 -7.10
CA ARG A 270 0.20 -10.62 -7.49
C ARG A 270 -0.14 -11.02 -8.94
N THR A 271 -0.36 -10.05 -9.81
CA THR A 271 -0.67 -10.30 -11.23
C THR A 271 0.58 -10.66 -12.02
N ARG A 272 0.63 -11.81 -12.70
CA ARG A 272 1.76 -12.24 -13.53
C ARG A 272 1.32 -12.97 -14.79
N TYR A 273 2.00 -12.69 -15.90
CA TYR A 273 1.85 -13.42 -17.15
C TYR A 273 2.00 -14.94 -16.94
N ALA A 274 1.06 -15.70 -17.51
CA ALA A 274 1.09 -17.17 -17.52
C ALA A 274 1.20 -17.74 -18.94
N ALA A 275 0.36 -17.28 -19.88
CA ALA A 275 0.39 -17.74 -21.28
C ALA A 275 -0.21 -16.70 -22.25
N GLY A 276 0.02 -16.88 -23.56
CA GLY A 276 -0.56 -16.06 -24.62
C GLY A 276 0.30 -14.89 -25.07
N ASN A 277 -0.33 -13.73 -25.31
CA ASN A 277 0.35 -12.54 -25.82
C ASN A 277 0.93 -11.69 -24.67
N PHE A 278 2.26 -11.53 -24.64
CA PHE A 278 2.94 -10.78 -23.57
C PHE A 278 2.72 -9.27 -23.65
N ASP A 279 2.65 -8.69 -24.87
CA ASP A 279 2.45 -7.24 -25.03
C ASP A 279 1.07 -6.82 -24.48
N LEU A 280 0.03 -7.63 -24.73
CA LEU A 280 -1.30 -7.42 -24.16
C LEU A 280 -1.31 -7.52 -22.62
N PHE A 281 -0.45 -8.36 -22.05
CA PHE A 281 -0.28 -8.42 -20.59
C PHE A 281 0.31 -7.11 -20.05
N GLU A 282 1.29 -6.51 -20.71
CA GLU A 282 1.86 -5.21 -20.32
C GLU A 282 0.82 -4.08 -20.46
N ASP A 283 -0.02 -4.11 -21.50
CA ASP A 283 -1.16 -3.20 -21.65
C ASP A 283 -2.15 -3.35 -20.48
N PHE A 284 -2.47 -4.59 -20.08
CA PHE A 284 -3.32 -4.87 -18.92
C PHE A 284 -2.71 -4.34 -17.61
N ILE A 285 -1.42 -4.56 -17.36
CA ILE A 285 -0.72 -4.06 -16.16
C ILE A 285 -0.79 -2.53 -16.12
N SER A 286 -0.60 -1.87 -17.26
CA SER A 286 -0.69 -0.41 -17.36
C SER A 286 -2.09 0.10 -17.05
N THR A 287 -3.11 -0.62 -17.52
CA THR A 287 -4.54 -0.32 -17.31
C THR A 287 -4.95 -0.42 -15.84
N ILE A 288 -4.58 -1.50 -15.15
CA ILE A 288 -5.01 -1.71 -13.76
C ILE A 288 -4.19 -0.92 -12.73
N LYS A 289 -2.99 -0.45 -13.09
CA LYS A 289 -2.05 0.21 -12.17
C LYS A 289 -2.68 1.35 -11.34
N PRO A 290 -3.48 2.28 -11.90
CA PRO A 290 -4.12 3.34 -11.12
C PRO A 290 -5.11 2.81 -10.09
N PHE A 291 -5.75 1.68 -10.39
CA PHE A 291 -6.63 0.99 -9.46
C PHE A 291 -5.85 0.20 -8.40
N VAL A 292 -4.76 -0.48 -8.73
CA VAL A 292 -4.06 -1.32 -7.73
C VAL A 292 -3.41 -0.46 -6.64
N TYR A 293 -2.74 0.63 -7.01
CA TYR A 293 -1.90 1.39 -6.09
C TYR A 293 -2.48 2.76 -5.76
N MET A 294 -2.91 2.95 -4.51
CA MET A 294 -3.60 4.16 -4.05
C MET A 294 -3.20 4.54 -2.62
N ASN A 295 -3.34 5.83 -2.29
CA ASN A 295 -3.00 6.36 -0.96
C ASN A 295 -4.25 6.53 -0.07
N SER A 296 -5.02 5.47 0.16
CA SER A 296 -6.25 5.50 0.97
C SER A 296 -6.14 4.63 2.24
N ILE A 297 -5.77 5.24 3.37
CA ILE A 297 -5.62 4.54 4.66
C ILE A 297 -6.94 3.93 5.15
N ASN A 298 -8.07 4.60 4.88
CA ASN A 298 -9.40 4.14 5.30
C ASN A 298 -9.80 2.83 4.61
N GLU A 299 -9.53 2.71 3.31
CA GLU A 299 -9.81 1.48 2.56
C GLU A 299 -9.00 0.30 3.10
N ILE A 300 -7.72 0.53 3.45
CA ILE A 300 -6.89 -0.54 3.99
C ILE A 300 -7.37 -0.96 5.40
N ARG A 301 -7.87 -0.02 6.21
CA ARG A 301 -8.50 -0.36 7.49
C ARG A 301 -9.76 -1.23 7.29
N ASN A 302 -10.57 -0.95 6.27
CA ASN A 302 -11.72 -1.79 5.92
C ASN A 302 -11.27 -3.21 5.53
N LEU A 303 -10.21 -3.33 4.73
CA LEU A 303 -9.63 -4.63 4.35
C LEU A 303 -9.13 -5.41 5.56
N LYS A 304 -8.43 -4.74 6.49
CA LYS A 304 -7.99 -5.36 7.75
C LYS A 304 -9.17 -5.93 8.54
N ASN A 305 -10.24 -5.14 8.69
CA ASN A 305 -11.47 -5.58 9.38
C ASN A 305 -12.14 -6.78 8.70
N MET A 306 -12.12 -6.85 7.36
CA MET A 306 -12.65 -7.99 6.62
C MET A 306 -11.84 -9.27 6.88
N ILE A 307 -10.51 -9.16 6.92
CA ILE A 307 -9.62 -10.29 7.20
C ILE A 307 -9.82 -10.80 8.63
N ASP A 308 -9.85 -9.88 9.60
CA ASP A 308 -10.00 -10.19 11.02
C ASP A 308 -11.32 -10.95 11.33
N LYS A 309 -12.38 -10.74 10.53
CA LYS A 309 -13.66 -11.47 10.65
C LYS A 309 -13.63 -12.92 10.14
N THR A 310 -12.63 -13.31 9.34
CA THR A 310 -12.56 -14.64 8.70
C THR A 310 -11.67 -15.65 9.43
N PHE A 311 -11.44 -15.42 10.72
CA PHE A 311 -10.53 -16.18 11.57
C PHE A 311 -10.96 -17.64 11.80
N SER A 312 -9.98 -18.54 11.87
CA SER A 312 -10.16 -19.95 12.27
C SER A 312 -8.94 -20.43 13.07
N ASP A 313 -9.12 -20.75 14.36
CA ASP A 313 -8.04 -21.10 15.32
C ASP A 313 -7.11 -22.22 14.83
N LEU A 314 -7.68 -23.33 14.32
CA LEU A 314 -6.93 -24.52 13.89
C LEU A 314 -6.31 -24.40 12.50
N ASP A 315 -6.49 -23.27 11.82
CA ASP A 315 -6.01 -23.03 10.45
C ASP A 315 -4.72 -22.21 10.49
N ILE A 316 -3.65 -22.73 9.88
CA ILE A 316 -2.33 -22.05 9.87
C ILE A 316 -2.28 -20.86 8.89
N LYS A 317 -3.22 -20.81 7.93
CA LYS A 317 -3.33 -19.73 6.95
C LYS A 317 -4.25 -18.63 7.45
N LYS A 318 -5.45 -18.99 7.90
CA LYS A 318 -6.52 -18.05 8.30
C LYS A 318 -6.54 -17.73 9.80
N GLY A 319 -5.83 -18.48 10.62
CA GLY A 319 -5.77 -18.16 12.04
C GLY A 319 -4.78 -17.02 12.34
N ARG A 320 -4.99 -16.28 13.45
CA ARG A 320 -4.09 -15.32 14.10
C ARG A 320 -2.63 -15.71 13.99
N GLY A 321 -1.78 -14.77 13.58
CA GLY A 321 -0.37 -14.99 13.32
C GLY A 321 -0.06 -15.91 12.15
N GLY A 322 -1.06 -16.20 11.30
CA GLY A 322 -0.96 -17.13 10.19
C GLY A 322 -0.44 -16.49 8.90
N ILE A 323 -0.33 -17.31 7.86
CA ILE A 323 0.22 -16.91 6.55
C ILE A 323 -0.48 -15.66 6.00
N ARG A 324 -1.82 -15.60 6.11
CA ARG A 324 -2.61 -14.50 5.55
C ARG A 324 -2.34 -13.15 6.20
N GLU A 325 -2.02 -13.13 7.50
CA GLU A 325 -1.66 -11.88 8.19
C GLU A 325 -0.32 -11.34 7.71
N ILE A 326 0.66 -12.23 7.45
CA ILE A 326 1.95 -11.84 6.87
C ILE A 326 1.74 -11.30 5.44
N GLU A 327 0.94 -11.99 4.62
CA GLU A 327 0.60 -11.55 3.27
C GLU A 327 -0.04 -10.15 3.28
N PHE A 328 -1.05 -9.95 4.13
CA PHE A 328 -1.72 -8.66 4.24
C PHE A 328 -0.81 -7.55 4.76
N PHE A 329 0.08 -7.87 5.71
CA PHE A 329 1.05 -6.91 6.23
C PHE A 329 1.91 -6.36 5.10
N VAL A 330 2.55 -7.24 4.31
CA VAL A 330 3.40 -6.80 3.19
C VAL A 330 2.57 -6.07 2.14
N GLN A 331 1.44 -6.64 1.72
CA GLN A 331 0.58 -6.05 0.68
C GLN A 331 0.03 -4.67 1.07
N THR A 332 -0.22 -4.41 2.35
CA THR A 332 -0.62 -3.08 2.85
C THR A 332 0.38 -2.01 2.44
N PHE A 333 1.68 -2.24 2.66
CA PHE A 333 2.71 -1.29 2.25
C PHE A 333 2.82 -1.19 0.73
N GLN A 334 2.62 -2.29 0.01
CA GLN A 334 2.62 -2.26 -1.46
C GLN A 334 1.46 -1.43 -2.02
N LEU A 335 0.27 -1.52 -1.45
CA LEU A 335 -0.89 -0.70 -1.84
C LEU A 335 -0.59 0.79 -1.66
N ILE A 336 -0.03 1.16 -0.50
CA ILE A 336 0.28 2.56 -0.14
C ILE A 336 1.45 3.10 -1.00
N TYR A 337 2.58 2.40 -1.01
CA TYR A 337 3.82 2.98 -1.54
C TYR A 337 4.14 2.52 -2.97
N GLY A 338 3.53 1.43 -3.45
CA GLY A 338 3.76 0.88 -4.79
C GLY A 338 3.38 1.85 -5.92
N GLY A 339 2.48 2.80 -5.68
CA GLY A 339 2.11 3.82 -6.67
C GLY A 339 3.31 4.70 -7.04
N GLN A 340 4.08 5.09 -6.01
CA GLN A 340 5.23 6.00 -6.11
C GLN A 340 6.54 5.25 -6.36
N ASP A 341 6.73 4.07 -5.78
CA ASP A 341 7.95 3.29 -5.90
C ASP A 341 7.71 1.95 -6.62
N LYS A 342 8.29 1.82 -7.82
CA LYS A 342 8.18 0.59 -8.63
C LYS A 342 8.82 -0.62 -7.94
N LEU A 343 9.84 -0.44 -7.10
CA LEU A 343 10.51 -1.56 -6.40
C LEU A 343 9.57 -2.23 -5.40
N LEU A 344 8.55 -1.52 -4.90
CA LEU A 344 7.56 -2.06 -3.98
C LEU A 344 6.42 -2.81 -4.69
N ARG A 345 6.48 -2.94 -6.01
CA ARG A 345 5.54 -3.75 -6.82
C ARG A 345 6.02 -5.20 -7.02
N GLU A 346 7.03 -5.60 -6.26
CA GLU A 346 7.55 -6.96 -6.26
C GLU A 346 6.44 -7.95 -5.86
N LYS A 347 6.24 -9.02 -6.64
CA LYS A 347 5.07 -9.90 -6.48
C LYS A 347 5.32 -10.98 -5.44
N ASN A 348 6.57 -11.46 -5.37
CA ASN A 348 7.01 -12.43 -4.39
C ASN A 348 7.08 -11.76 -3.00
N LEU A 349 6.48 -12.38 -2.00
CA LEU A 349 6.32 -11.82 -0.67
C LEU A 349 7.65 -11.60 0.02
N LEU A 350 8.57 -12.58 -0.04
CA LEU A 350 9.85 -12.49 0.65
C LEU A 350 10.73 -11.39 0.04
N LYS A 351 10.73 -11.29 -1.30
CA LYS A 351 11.43 -10.21 -1.99
C LYS A 351 10.78 -8.85 -1.69
N ALA A 352 9.46 -8.75 -1.68
CA ALA A 352 8.74 -7.53 -1.33
C ALA A 352 9.02 -7.11 0.12
N LEU A 353 9.01 -8.06 1.08
CA LEU A 353 9.34 -7.83 2.48
C LEU A 353 10.77 -7.27 2.64
N TYR A 354 11.73 -7.84 1.90
CA TYR A 354 13.10 -7.32 1.85
C TYR A 354 13.17 -5.90 1.29
N MET A 355 12.42 -5.60 0.22
CA MET A 355 12.31 -4.23 -0.32
C MET A 355 11.72 -3.23 0.69
N LEU A 356 10.73 -3.64 1.49
CA LEU A 356 10.17 -2.81 2.56
C LEU A 356 11.22 -2.43 3.61
N ALA A 357 12.06 -3.39 4.02
CA ALA A 357 13.14 -3.14 4.97
C ALA A 357 14.23 -2.23 4.37
N GLN A 358 14.64 -2.48 3.12
CA GLN A 358 15.60 -1.64 2.39
C GLN A 358 15.12 -0.19 2.25
N LYS A 359 13.81 0.03 2.17
CA LYS A 359 13.19 1.37 2.09
C LYS A 359 12.90 1.98 3.46
N ASN A 360 13.32 1.34 4.56
CA ASN A 360 13.07 1.76 5.94
C ASN A 360 11.57 1.92 6.27
N LEU A 361 10.69 1.21 5.54
CA LEU A 361 9.26 1.19 5.84
C LEU A 361 8.93 0.25 7.00
N ILE A 362 9.80 -0.72 7.24
CA ILE A 362 9.78 -1.63 8.37
C ILE A 362 11.20 -1.79 8.93
N GLY A 363 11.33 -2.15 10.20
CA GLY A 363 12.62 -2.47 10.80
C GLY A 363 13.14 -3.85 10.35
N TRP A 364 14.47 -4.02 10.30
CA TRP A 364 15.11 -5.31 10.01
C TRP A 364 14.71 -6.42 10.99
N SER A 365 14.41 -6.06 12.24
CA SER A 365 13.87 -7.01 13.23
C SER A 365 12.51 -7.58 12.78
N ASP A 366 11.59 -6.74 12.34
CA ASP A 366 10.26 -7.18 11.89
C ASP A 366 10.38 -7.98 10.59
N HIS A 367 11.25 -7.54 9.66
CA HIS A 367 11.60 -8.30 8.47
C HIS A 367 12.04 -9.73 8.82
N ASP A 368 13.02 -9.89 9.72
CA ASP A 368 13.57 -11.21 10.04
C ASP A 368 12.55 -12.12 10.71
N ILE A 369 11.72 -11.55 11.59
CA ILE A 369 10.62 -12.28 12.23
C ILE A 369 9.61 -12.75 11.18
N LEU A 370 9.12 -11.84 10.33
CA LEU A 370 8.12 -12.17 9.31
C LEU A 370 8.69 -13.15 8.27
N ASN A 371 9.93 -12.97 7.83
CA ASN A 371 10.59 -13.85 6.86
C ASN A 371 10.71 -15.29 7.40
N LYS A 372 11.29 -15.46 8.60
CA LYS A 372 11.45 -16.78 9.23
C LYS A 372 10.11 -17.46 9.48
N ASN A 373 9.10 -16.71 9.92
CA ASN A 373 7.77 -17.25 10.19
C ASN A 373 7.01 -17.60 8.90
N TYR A 374 7.16 -16.80 7.84
CA TYR A 374 6.57 -17.11 6.55
C TYR A 374 7.12 -18.44 6.00
N ILE A 375 8.45 -18.56 5.92
CA ILE A 375 9.14 -19.80 5.49
C ILE A 375 8.66 -21.00 6.30
N TYR A 376 8.65 -20.88 7.63
CA TYR A 376 8.19 -21.95 8.53
C TYR A 376 6.74 -22.36 8.27
N LEU A 377 5.82 -21.39 8.18
CA LEU A 377 4.39 -21.67 7.97
C LEU A 377 4.12 -22.22 6.57
N ARG A 378 4.87 -21.78 5.55
CA ARG A 378 4.78 -22.31 4.18
C ARG A 378 5.27 -23.75 4.11
N GLN A 379 6.36 -24.08 4.79
CA GLN A 379 6.86 -25.45 4.90
C GLN A 379 5.86 -26.36 5.65
N LEU A 380 5.31 -25.88 6.76
CA LEU A 380 4.27 -26.60 7.49
C LEU A 380 3.03 -26.86 6.62
N GLU A 381 2.55 -25.84 5.89
CA GLU A 381 1.46 -25.96 4.93
C GLU A 381 1.79 -27.00 3.85
N GLN A 382 3.00 -26.99 3.32
CA GLN A 382 3.43 -27.94 2.29
C GLN A 382 3.39 -29.38 2.80
N PHE A 383 3.93 -29.66 3.99
CA PHE A 383 3.87 -31.01 4.56
C PHE A 383 2.45 -31.50 4.88
N ILE A 384 1.57 -30.61 5.30
CA ILE A 384 0.15 -30.92 5.52
C ILE A 384 -0.51 -31.33 4.19
N GLN A 385 -0.25 -30.58 3.12
CA GLN A 385 -0.85 -30.82 1.80
C GLN A 385 -0.27 -32.06 1.10
N MET A 386 1.04 -32.25 1.17
CA MET A 386 1.77 -33.36 0.51
C MET A 386 1.30 -34.74 0.92
N TYR A 387 0.82 -34.89 2.16
CA TYR A 387 0.53 -36.21 2.73
C TYR A 387 -0.49 -37.00 1.90
N ASN A 388 -1.59 -36.36 1.49
CA ASN A 388 -2.67 -36.98 0.71
C ASN A 388 -3.02 -36.18 -0.56
N ASP A 389 -2.20 -35.20 -0.96
CA ASP A 389 -2.54 -34.20 -1.99
C ASP A 389 -3.89 -33.52 -1.71
N LEU A 390 -4.05 -33.00 -0.50
CA LEU A 390 -5.26 -32.34 -0.05
C LEU A 390 -5.04 -30.86 0.17
N GLN A 391 -5.94 -30.04 -0.37
CA GLN A 391 -6.04 -28.61 -0.07
C GLN A 391 -6.57 -28.39 1.35
N THR A 392 -5.71 -28.56 2.35
CA THR A 392 -6.02 -28.31 3.76
C THR A 392 -4.95 -27.44 4.40
N HIS A 393 -5.40 -26.58 5.30
CA HIS A 393 -4.56 -25.71 6.12
C HIS A 393 -4.73 -26.02 7.62
N LYS A 394 -5.50 -27.06 7.95
CA LYS A 394 -5.76 -27.46 9.32
C LYS A 394 -4.72 -28.46 9.78
N LEU A 395 -4.25 -28.28 11.00
CA LEU A 395 -3.41 -29.28 11.65
C LEU A 395 -4.19 -30.61 11.79
N PRO A 396 -3.54 -31.78 11.64
CA PRO A 396 -4.15 -33.06 11.94
C PRO A 396 -4.63 -33.13 13.39
N THR A 397 -5.81 -33.68 13.61
CA THR A 397 -6.34 -33.97 14.96
C THR A 397 -5.86 -35.31 15.48
N ASP A 398 -5.52 -36.24 14.58
CA ASP A 398 -4.94 -37.53 14.93
C ASP A 398 -3.53 -37.36 15.53
N THR A 399 -3.30 -38.01 16.67
CA THR A 399 -2.07 -37.85 17.46
C THR A 399 -0.85 -38.45 16.74
N GLU A 400 -1.00 -39.58 16.04
CA GLU A 400 0.12 -40.21 15.32
C GLU A 400 0.53 -39.35 14.11
N LEU A 401 -0.44 -38.89 13.32
CA LEU A 401 -0.21 -37.99 12.18
C LEU A 401 0.41 -36.66 12.62
N LEU A 402 -0.06 -36.11 13.75
CA LEU A 402 0.49 -34.88 14.29
C LEU A 402 1.92 -35.05 14.81
N LEU A 403 2.25 -36.20 15.42
CA LEU A 403 3.62 -36.52 15.81
C LEU A 403 4.53 -36.69 14.59
N ALA A 404 4.05 -37.37 13.53
CA ALA A 404 4.79 -37.50 12.29
C ALA A 404 5.04 -36.13 11.64
N LEU A 405 4.04 -35.24 11.64
CA LEU A 405 4.20 -33.87 11.16
C LEU A 405 5.20 -33.07 12.00
N ALA A 406 5.16 -33.20 13.34
CA ALA A 406 6.13 -32.57 14.23
C ALA A 406 7.56 -33.04 13.91
N LYS A 407 7.77 -34.34 13.70
CA LYS A 407 9.06 -34.90 13.29
C LYS A 407 9.53 -34.39 11.92
N LYS A 408 8.64 -34.26 10.94
CA LYS A 408 8.95 -33.65 9.62
C LYS A 408 9.43 -32.20 9.76
N MET A 409 8.86 -31.46 10.70
CA MET A 409 9.27 -30.09 11.04
C MET A 409 10.51 -30.03 11.95
N GLY A 410 11.10 -31.17 12.34
CA GLY A 410 12.32 -31.25 13.14
C GLY A 410 12.12 -31.33 14.66
N TYR A 411 10.90 -31.58 15.13
CA TYR A 411 10.59 -31.68 16.57
C TYR A 411 10.48 -33.14 17.03
N ASN A 412 10.92 -33.39 18.26
CA ASN A 412 10.87 -34.72 18.86
C ASN A 412 9.49 -35.10 19.42
N ASN A 413 8.67 -34.11 19.76
CA ASN A 413 7.35 -34.33 20.36
C ASN A 413 6.35 -33.21 19.99
N ILE A 414 5.06 -33.55 20.06
CA ILE A 414 3.95 -32.66 19.70
C ILE A 414 3.94 -31.37 20.53
N LYS A 415 4.29 -31.44 21.82
CA LYS A 415 4.25 -30.28 22.73
C LYS A 415 5.23 -29.21 22.27
N SER A 416 6.50 -29.57 22.08
CA SER A 416 7.54 -28.65 21.59
C SER A 416 7.18 -28.01 20.24
N PHE A 417 6.56 -28.77 19.34
CA PHE A 417 6.07 -28.26 18.07
C PHE A 417 4.94 -27.23 18.24
N LYS A 418 3.92 -27.53 19.06
CA LYS A 418 2.80 -26.62 19.30
C LYS A 418 3.22 -25.35 20.02
N ASP A 419 4.10 -25.47 21.02
CA ASP A 419 4.60 -24.34 21.81
C ASP A 419 5.37 -23.36 20.90
N ASP A 420 6.29 -23.87 20.06
CA ASP A 420 7.03 -23.03 19.10
C ASP A 420 6.10 -22.41 18.04
N LEU A 421 5.17 -23.19 17.48
CA LEU A 421 4.17 -22.68 16.54
C LEU A 421 3.35 -21.54 17.16
N GLN A 422 2.98 -21.66 18.44
CA GLN A 422 2.22 -20.62 19.15
C GLN A 422 3.07 -19.35 19.36
N ILE A 423 4.34 -19.49 19.78
CA ILE A 423 5.26 -18.36 19.92
C ILE A 423 5.42 -17.62 18.60
N ARG A 424 5.67 -18.36 17.52
CA ARG A 424 5.77 -17.85 16.15
C ARG A 424 4.53 -17.06 15.74
N ARG A 425 3.34 -17.63 15.92
CA ARG A 425 2.08 -16.96 15.60
C ARG A 425 1.85 -15.72 16.46
N ASN A 426 2.17 -15.75 17.75
CA ASN A 426 2.05 -14.58 18.62
C ASN A 426 2.97 -13.43 18.20
N THR A 427 4.20 -13.72 17.77
CA THR A 427 5.14 -12.69 17.28
C THR A 427 4.65 -12.05 15.98
N VAL A 428 4.18 -12.85 15.02
CA VAL A 428 3.53 -12.35 13.79
C VAL A 428 2.33 -11.49 14.13
N ARG A 429 1.48 -11.96 15.06
CA ARG A 429 0.27 -11.24 15.45
C ARG A 429 0.60 -9.88 16.08
N GLY A 430 1.63 -9.79 16.90
CA GLY A 430 2.10 -8.52 17.48
C GLY A 430 2.51 -7.51 16.41
N ILE A 431 3.22 -7.97 15.37
CA ILE A 431 3.62 -7.11 14.23
C ILE A 431 2.37 -6.72 13.41
N TYR A 432 1.48 -7.66 13.12
CA TYR A 432 0.24 -7.40 12.38
C TYR A 432 -0.69 -6.42 13.12
N ASP A 433 -0.82 -6.53 14.44
CA ASP A 433 -1.61 -5.61 15.25
C ASP A 433 -0.97 -4.20 15.32
N SER A 434 0.34 -4.09 15.07
CA SER A 434 0.98 -2.78 14.90
C SER A 434 0.56 -2.06 13.61
N LEU A 435 -0.03 -2.75 12.62
CA LEU A 435 -0.57 -2.10 11.42
C LEU A 435 -1.69 -1.14 11.81
N PHE A 436 -1.54 0.14 11.43
CA PHE A 436 -2.47 1.24 11.77
C PHE A 436 -2.58 1.58 13.25
N THR A 437 -1.90 0.82 14.13
CA THR A 437 -1.48 1.36 15.41
C THR A 437 -0.34 2.30 15.08
N PRO A 438 -0.44 3.59 15.37
CA PRO A 438 0.71 4.45 15.14
C PRO A 438 1.91 3.83 15.85
N SER A 439 3.08 3.86 15.19
CA SER A 439 4.35 3.48 15.81
C SER A 439 4.41 4.05 17.22
N LYS A 440 5.09 3.33 18.13
CA LYS A 440 5.20 3.61 19.57
C LYS A 440 5.71 5.02 19.96
N GLU A 441 5.79 5.96 19.02
CA GLU A 441 5.90 7.40 19.22
C GLU A 441 4.55 8.15 19.10
N VAL A 442 3.40 7.48 19.12
CA VAL A 442 2.15 8.19 19.45
C VAL A 442 2.03 8.33 20.96
N ASN A 443 2.41 9.54 21.34
CA ASN A 443 2.13 10.23 22.58
C ASN A 443 0.92 9.63 23.32
N ASN A 444 1.15 9.35 24.60
CA ASN A 444 0.15 8.97 25.60
C ASN A 444 -1.10 9.87 25.63
N THR A 445 -1.11 11.00 24.89
CA THR A 445 -2.21 11.94 24.74
C THR A 445 -3.45 11.34 24.07
N THR A 446 -3.32 10.52 23.02
CA THR A 446 -4.51 9.94 22.36
C THR A 446 -5.30 8.96 23.24
N LYS A 447 -4.65 8.32 24.23
CA LYS A 447 -5.34 7.52 25.26
C LYS A 447 -6.03 8.37 26.33
N ILE A 448 -5.57 9.61 26.55
CA ILE A 448 -6.08 10.53 27.56
C ILE A 448 -7.37 11.22 27.11
N PHE A 449 -7.55 11.48 25.80
CA PHE A 449 -8.72 12.19 25.30
C PHE A 449 -9.92 11.28 24.96
N ASN A 450 -9.69 9.96 24.81
CA ASN A 450 -10.74 8.98 24.51
C ASN A 450 -11.45 8.40 25.76
N ASN A 451 -10.87 8.57 26.94
CA ASN A 451 -11.52 8.28 28.22
C ASN A 451 -11.76 9.60 28.97
N GLU A 452 -12.87 9.70 29.69
CA GLU A 452 -13.31 10.90 30.40
C GLU A 452 -12.17 11.60 31.16
N LEU A 453 -11.70 12.71 30.60
CA LEU A 453 -10.75 13.64 31.22
C LEU A 453 -11.27 14.12 32.59
N THR A 454 -11.01 13.35 33.64
CA THR A 454 -11.06 13.85 35.01
C THR A 454 -9.88 14.78 35.23
N LEU A 455 -10.09 15.85 36.01
CA LEU A 455 -9.06 16.84 36.35
C LEU A 455 -7.79 16.21 36.92
N GLU A 456 -7.91 15.02 37.54
CA GLU A 456 -6.80 14.19 38.05
C GLU A 456 -5.89 13.59 36.96
N VAL A 457 -6.43 13.20 35.81
CA VAL A 457 -5.62 12.63 34.72
C VAL A 457 -4.83 13.73 34.02
N LEU A 458 -5.46 14.90 33.85
CA LEU A 458 -4.84 16.06 33.22
C LEU A 458 -3.78 16.68 34.15
N SER A 459 -4.00 16.73 35.46
CA SER A 459 -2.98 17.16 36.43
C SER A 459 -1.79 16.19 36.49
N ASN A 460 -2.00 14.88 36.54
CA ASN A 460 -0.91 13.89 36.51
C ASN A 460 -0.08 13.97 35.21
N TYR A 461 -0.72 14.25 34.07
CA TYR A 461 0.00 14.43 32.80
C TYR A 461 0.84 15.73 32.77
N ILE A 462 0.31 16.83 33.30
CA ILE A 462 1.04 18.11 33.39
C ILE A 462 2.22 18.00 34.38
N ILE A 463 2.04 17.29 35.50
CA ILE A 463 3.12 16.99 36.48
C ILE A 463 4.25 16.23 35.79
N ASN A 464 3.94 15.21 34.99
CA ASN A 464 4.94 14.43 34.24
C ASN A 464 5.72 15.25 33.19
N LYS A 465 5.21 16.42 32.78
CA LYS A 465 5.88 17.34 31.85
C LYS A 465 6.65 18.46 32.56
N ASN A 466 6.76 18.45 33.89
CA ASN A 466 7.41 19.50 34.71
C ASN A 466 6.80 20.90 34.51
N ILE A 467 5.53 21.00 34.11
CA ILE A 467 4.85 22.28 33.96
C ILE A 467 4.14 22.61 35.28
N LYS A 468 4.30 23.84 35.77
CA LYS A 468 3.57 24.29 36.97
C LYS A 468 2.09 24.43 36.63
N ILE A 469 1.25 23.59 37.23
CA ILE A 469 -0.20 23.68 37.06
C ILE A 469 -0.69 25.01 37.64
N THR A 470 -1.27 25.86 36.80
CA THR A 470 -2.02 27.04 37.21
C THR A 470 -3.52 26.81 36.96
N ASN A 471 -4.37 27.50 37.73
CA ASN A 471 -5.83 27.44 37.52
C ASN A 471 -6.23 27.85 36.10
N ASN A 472 -5.45 28.73 35.48
CA ASN A 472 -5.67 29.20 34.11
C ASN A 472 -5.42 28.10 33.07
N ILE A 473 -4.35 27.29 33.21
CA ILE A 473 -4.09 26.17 32.29
C ILE A 473 -5.25 25.18 32.30
N LEU A 474 -5.73 24.80 33.49
CA LEU A 474 -6.87 23.90 33.69
C LEU A 474 -8.17 24.49 33.11
N TYR A 475 -8.41 25.78 33.34
CA TYR A 475 -9.58 26.48 32.82
C TYR A 475 -9.57 26.52 31.29
N SER A 476 -8.46 26.90 30.67
CA SER A 476 -8.35 27.04 29.21
C SER A 476 -8.44 25.69 28.50
N THR A 477 -7.81 24.62 29.02
CA THR A 477 -7.98 23.27 28.44
C THR A 477 -9.43 22.78 28.54
N LYS A 478 -10.10 23.00 29.67
CA LYS A 478 -11.51 22.64 29.82
C LYS A 478 -12.39 23.42 28.85
N LYS A 479 -12.17 24.74 28.72
CA LYS A 479 -12.95 25.59 27.82
C LYS A 479 -12.73 25.27 26.35
N ILE A 480 -11.51 24.95 25.92
CA ILE A 480 -11.24 24.51 24.54
C ILE A 480 -12.02 23.23 24.23
N LYS A 481 -12.04 22.26 25.16
CA LYS A 481 -12.84 21.04 25.03
C LYS A 481 -14.33 21.34 24.92
N GLU A 482 -14.85 22.24 25.76
CA GLU A 482 -16.27 22.66 25.73
C GLU A 482 -16.64 23.39 24.43
N SER A 483 -15.83 24.36 23.98
CA SER A 483 -16.06 25.10 22.74
C SER A 483 -16.11 24.13 21.55
N LEU A 484 -15.12 23.25 21.41
CA LEU A 484 -15.06 22.28 20.32
C LEU A 484 -16.05 21.10 20.47
N ASN A 485 -16.74 20.94 21.61
CA ASN A 485 -17.86 19.99 21.71
C ASN A 485 -19.11 20.47 20.98
N SER A 486 -19.18 21.74 20.59
CA SER A 486 -20.34 22.34 19.94
C SER A 486 -20.46 22.08 18.43
N PHE A 487 -19.47 21.41 17.80
CA PHE A 487 -19.57 20.98 16.39
C PHE A 487 -20.77 20.05 16.16
N GLN A 488 -21.65 20.45 15.24
CA GLN A 488 -22.87 19.69 14.95
C GLN A 488 -22.68 18.62 13.86
N SER A 489 -21.69 18.76 12.97
CA SER A 489 -21.48 17.85 11.83
C SER A 489 -20.76 16.55 12.23
N LEU A 490 -21.12 15.43 11.59
CA LEU A 490 -20.45 14.12 11.79
C LEU A 490 -18.98 14.14 11.33
N LYS A 491 -18.64 14.99 10.35
CA LYS A 491 -17.28 15.20 9.84
C LYS A 491 -16.44 15.99 10.86
N GLY A 492 -16.97 17.11 11.36
CA GLY A 492 -16.34 17.94 12.39
C GLY A 492 -16.09 17.20 13.70
N LYS A 493 -17.02 16.34 14.14
CA LYS A 493 -16.83 15.48 15.31
C LYS A 493 -15.64 14.52 15.18
N ARG A 494 -15.43 13.93 14.00
CA ARG A 494 -14.32 12.99 13.74
C ARG A 494 -12.96 13.68 13.60
N LEU A 495 -12.91 14.84 12.94
CA LEU A 495 -11.67 15.62 12.78
C LEU A 495 -11.20 16.21 14.11
N LYS A 496 -12.14 16.63 14.96
CA LYS A 496 -11.88 17.11 16.32
C LYS A 496 -11.14 16.08 17.19
N ASP A 497 -11.52 14.81 17.13
CA ASP A 497 -10.90 13.74 17.94
C ASP A 497 -9.40 13.55 17.61
N HIS A 498 -8.97 14.00 16.43
CA HIS A 498 -7.57 13.96 16.01
C HIS A 498 -6.84 15.29 16.23
N ILE A 499 -7.48 16.43 15.99
CA ILE A 499 -6.86 17.75 16.08
C ILE A 499 -6.71 18.25 17.53
N LEU A 500 -7.74 18.09 18.35
CA LEU A 500 -7.75 18.64 19.71
C LEU A 500 -6.61 18.09 20.59
N PRO A 501 -6.33 16.77 20.59
CA PRO A 501 -5.16 16.24 21.29
C PRO A 501 -3.86 16.85 20.79
N THR A 502 -3.73 17.01 19.47
CA THR A 502 -2.52 17.52 18.81
C THR A 502 -2.25 18.98 19.18
N PHE A 503 -3.24 19.86 19.06
CA PHE A 503 -3.07 21.26 19.44
C PHE A 503 -2.83 21.45 20.94
N THR A 504 -3.55 20.70 21.78
CA THR A 504 -3.37 20.78 23.23
C THR A 504 -1.98 20.30 23.64
N GLU A 505 -1.51 19.21 23.04
CA GLU A 505 -0.17 18.68 23.29
C GLU A 505 0.93 19.64 22.86
N LEU A 506 0.82 20.20 21.66
CA LEU A 506 1.76 21.21 21.18
C LEU A 506 1.75 22.45 22.09
N ALA A 507 0.57 22.91 22.52
CA ALA A 507 0.44 24.07 23.40
C ALA A 507 1.08 23.83 24.77
N LEU A 508 0.80 22.67 25.38
CA LEU A 508 1.41 22.25 26.64
C LEU A 508 2.93 22.09 26.52
N GLY A 509 3.44 21.60 25.39
CA GLY A 509 4.87 21.46 25.12
C GLY A 509 5.57 22.74 24.63
N SER A 510 4.86 23.87 24.53
CA SER A 510 5.41 25.12 24.00
C SER A 510 6.21 25.92 25.05
N LEU A 511 6.88 26.99 24.63
CA LEU A 511 7.71 27.82 25.53
C LEU A 511 6.88 28.52 26.63
N ASN A 512 5.70 29.04 26.30
CA ASN A 512 4.73 29.62 27.22
C ASN A 512 3.36 28.91 27.11
N PRO A 513 3.17 27.76 27.79
CA PRO A 513 1.96 26.95 27.66
C PRO A 513 0.65 27.67 28.01
N GLU A 514 0.67 28.50 29.06
CA GLU A 514 -0.53 29.23 29.51
C GLU A 514 -1.01 30.23 28.46
N VAL A 515 -0.07 30.98 27.87
CA VAL A 515 -0.36 31.94 26.79
C VAL A 515 -0.81 31.23 25.52
N ALA A 516 -0.15 30.11 25.17
CA ALA A 516 -0.50 29.30 24.01
C ALA A 516 -1.92 28.74 24.11
N LEU A 517 -2.30 28.21 25.29
CA LEU A 517 -3.65 27.68 25.53
C LEU A 517 -4.71 28.79 25.52
N GLN A 518 -4.42 29.97 26.05
CA GLN A 518 -5.36 31.08 26.02
C GLN A 518 -5.63 31.57 24.60
N ASN A 519 -4.58 31.70 23.78
CA ASN A 519 -4.72 32.09 22.38
C ASN A 519 -5.39 30.98 21.55
N LEU A 520 -5.10 29.70 21.83
CA LEU A 520 -5.78 28.56 21.22
C LEU A 520 -7.28 28.52 21.57
N LEU A 521 -7.66 28.89 22.79
CA LEU A 521 -9.06 29.02 23.18
C LEU A 521 -9.78 30.08 22.33
N ASN A 522 -9.21 31.27 22.20
CA ASN A 522 -9.77 32.32 21.35
C ASN A 522 -9.85 31.88 19.87
N PHE A 523 -8.90 31.07 19.42
CA PHE A 523 -8.88 30.52 18.07
C PHE A 523 -9.88 29.39 17.84
N SER A 524 -10.27 28.67 18.90
CA SER A 524 -11.21 27.54 18.78
C SER A 524 -12.58 27.95 18.23
N ASP A 525 -13.02 29.17 18.52
CA ASP A 525 -14.28 29.73 18.02
C ASP A 525 -14.24 29.95 16.48
N ILE A 526 -13.06 30.21 15.92
CA ILE A 526 -12.87 30.35 14.46
C ILE A 526 -12.94 28.98 13.78
N LEU A 527 -12.36 27.96 14.40
CA LEU A 527 -12.42 26.58 13.91
C LEU A 527 -13.87 26.05 13.92
N LEU A 528 -14.71 26.50 14.86
CA LEU A 528 -16.14 26.18 14.89
C LEU A 528 -16.89 26.73 13.67
N ILE A 529 -16.51 27.93 13.20
CA ILE A 529 -17.21 28.62 12.11
C ILE A 529 -16.79 28.06 10.75
N ASN A 530 -15.52 27.67 10.59
CA ASN A 530 -14.98 27.22 9.32
C ASN A 530 -14.34 25.82 9.42
N GLU A 531 -15.16 24.79 9.23
CA GLU A 531 -14.74 23.37 9.34
C GLU A 531 -13.65 22.98 8.33
N SER A 532 -13.49 23.72 7.21
CA SER A 532 -12.42 23.45 6.22
C SER A 532 -11.01 23.63 6.78
N TYR A 533 -10.85 24.47 7.82
CA TYR A 533 -9.57 24.61 8.51
C TYR A 533 -9.20 23.36 9.31
N LEU A 534 -10.18 22.57 9.74
CA LEU A 534 -9.91 21.29 10.40
C LEU A 534 -9.32 20.28 9.42
N ASP A 535 -9.76 20.25 8.16
CA ASP A 535 -9.15 19.39 7.15
C ASP A 535 -7.68 19.81 6.93
N LEU A 536 -7.43 21.12 6.79
CA LEU A 536 -6.08 21.68 6.61
C LEU A 536 -5.12 21.28 7.73
N PHE A 537 -5.50 21.47 8.99
CA PHE A 537 -4.62 21.17 10.14
C PHE A 537 -4.46 19.68 10.41
N THR A 538 -5.39 18.84 9.92
CA THR A 538 -5.26 17.38 9.96
C THR A 538 -4.23 16.89 8.95
N GLU A 539 -4.22 17.49 7.75
CA GLU A 539 -3.30 17.12 6.68
C GLU A 539 -1.90 17.71 6.87
N ARG A 540 -1.78 18.86 7.56
CA ARG A 540 -0.54 19.64 7.68
C ARG A 540 -0.14 19.88 9.14
N ASN A 541 0.45 18.85 9.76
CA ASN A 541 0.98 18.92 11.14
C ASN A 541 2.03 20.03 11.36
N ASP A 542 2.77 20.38 10.31
CA ASP A 542 3.74 21.48 10.32
C ASP A 542 3.07 22.84 10.56
N LEU A 543 1.88 23.06 10.01
CA LEU A 543 1.09 24.27 10.23
C LEU A 543 0.54 24.33 11.66
N SER A 544 0.10 23.20 12.21
CA SER A 544 -0.37 23.11 13.59
C SER A 544 0.72 23.51 14.58
N LYS A 545 1.95 23.06 14.36
CA LYS A 545 3.11 23.45 15.17
C LYS A 545 3.46 24.92 15.01
N ALA A 546 3.53 25.42 13.78
CA ALA A 546 3.84 26.83 13.50
C ALA A 546 2.82 27.78 14.15
N LEU A 547 1.53 27.40 14.14
CA LEU A 547 0.46 28.17 14.78
C LEU A 547 0.64 28.23 16.30
N ILE A 548 0.94 27.09 16.94
CA ILE A 548 1.18 27.05 18.38
C ILE A 548 2.43 27.83 18.76
N ASP A 549 3.49 27.79 17.94
CA ASP A 549 4.70 28.58 18.18
C ASP A 549 4.38 30.09 18.19
N VAL A 550 3.48 30.56 17.30
CA VAL A 550 2.97 31.94 17.33
C VAL A 550 2.17 32.21 18.62
N PHE A 551 1.22 31.34 18.94
CA PHE A 551 0.37 31.47 20.15
C PHE A 551 1.17 31.49 21.44
N SER A 552 2.30 30.79 21.46
CA SER A 552 3.20 30.70 22.61
C SER A 552 4.14 31.91 22.72
N GLN A 553 4.58 32.49 21.60
CA GLN A 553 5.70 33.42 21.59
C GLN A 553 5.33 34.87 21.21
N SER A 554 4.16 35.13 20.63
CA SER A 554 3.77 36.48 20.21
C SER A 554 2.27 36.76 20.36
N ASN A 555 1.91 37.53 21.39
CA ASN A 555 0.53 38.01 21.58
C ASN A 555 0.06 38.89 20.41
N TYR A 556 0.97 39.68 19.82
CA TYR A 556 0.66 40.54 18.68
C TYR A 556 0.23 39.73 17.46
N LEU A 557 1.04 38.74 17.06
CA LEU A 557 0.74 37.89 15.90
C LEU A 557 -0.46 36.98 16.17
N SER A 558 -0.62 36.51 17.41
CA SER A 558 -1.80 35.74 17.84
C SER A 558 -3.07 36.54 17.67
N LYS A 559 -3.07 37.81 18.07
CA LYS A 559 -4.20 38.73 17.89
C LYS A 559 -4.51 38.95 16.41
N ILE A 560 -3.50 39.15 15.56
CA ILE A 560 -3.69 39.29 14.10
C ILE A 560 -4.39 38.06 13.52
N LEU A 561 -3.97 36.85 13.90
CA LEU A 561 -4.55 35.58 13.43
C LEU A 561 -5.99 35.38 13.90
N VAL A 562 -6.27 35.67 15.17
CA VAL A 562 -7.62 35.51 15.74
C VAL A 562 -8.60 36.52 15.16
N GLU A 563 -8.18 37.77 14.96
CA GLU A 563 -9.05 38.80 14.39
C GLU A 563 -9.34 38.60 12.89
N ASN A 564 -8.49 37.87 12.16
CA ASN A 564 -8.57 37.75 10.71
C ASN A 564 -8.25 36.32 10.23
N PRO A 565 -9.25 35.42 10.23
CA PRO A 565 -9.07 34.01 9.86
C PRO A 565 -8.56 33.77 8.43
N ARG A 566 -8.79 34.72 7.50
CA ARG A 566 -8.33 34.64 6.10
C ARG A 566 -6.82 34.46 5.96
N TYR A 567 -6.04 34.79 6.98
CA TYR A 567 -4.59 34.56 6.97
C TYR A 567 -4.22 33.08 7.08
N ILE A 568 -5.12 32.21 7.56
CA ILE A 568 -4.93 30.75 7.57
C ILE A 568 -4.87 30.21 6.14
N ASP A 569 -5.69 30.74 5.24
CA ASP A 569 -5.71 30.36 3.82
C ASP A 569 -4.38 30.68 3.13
N MET A 570 -3.66 31.71 3.57
CA MET A 570 -2.31 32.01 3.06
C MET A 570 -1.26 31.02 3.58
N LEU A 571 -1.44 30.51 4.80
CA LEU A 571 -0.53 29.52 5.39
C LEU A 571 -0.67 28.15 4.71
N SER A 572 -1.85 27.80 4.20
CA SER A 572 -2.08 26.55 3.47
C SER A 572 -1.31 26.49 2.14
N GLY A 573 -1.28 27.61 1.40
CA GLY A 573 -0.69 27.71 0.07
C GLY A 573 0.84 27.77 0.00
N GLY A 574 1.54 27.85 1.14
CA GLY A 574 3.01 27.94 1.20
C GLY A 574 3.53 29.32 0.79
N ALA A 575 3.79 30.19 1.77
CA ALA A 575 4.30 31.52 1.49
C ALA A 575 5.81 31.51 1.11
N PRO A 576 6.26 32.35 0.16
CA PRO A 576 7.66 32.43 -0.21
C PRO A 576 8.53 32.90 0.96
N ILE A 577 9.72 32.28 1.09
CA ILE A 577 10.61 32.51 2.22
C ILE A 577 11.09 33.97 2.29
N LYS A 578 11.44 34.53 1.13
CA LYS A 578 11.87 35.92 0.99
C LYS A 578 11.08 36.57 -0.15
N LYS A 579 10.39 37.67 0.13
CA LYS A 579 9.79 38.54 -0.90
C LYS A 579 10.73 39.71 -1.21
N THR A 580 10.91 40.02 -2.49
CA THR A 580 11.64 41.22 -2.92
C THR A 580 10.75 42.45 -2.76
N PHE A 581 11.36 43.64 -2.74
CA PHE A 581 10.62 44.91 -2.72
C PHE A 581 9.65 45.00 -3.91
N ILE A 582 10.10 44.65 -5.12
CA ILE A 582 9.29 44.66 -6.33
C ILE A 582 8.07 43.74 -6.17
N ARG A 583 8.27 42.51 -5.66
CA ARG A 583 7.16 41.57 -5.45
C ARG A 583 6.13 42.12 -4.46
N GLN A 584 6.57 42.66 -3.33
CA GLN A 584 5.67 43.27 -2.34
C GLN A 584 4.90 44.46 -2.91
N LYS A 585 5.59 45.31 -3.69
CA LYS A 585 4.99 46.46 -4.36
C LYS A 585 3.89 46.05 -5.34
N THR A 586 4.19 45.09 -6.21
CA THR A 586 3.24 44.59 -7.22
C THR A 586 2.00 43.98 -6.57
N GLU A 587 2.19 43.12 -5.56
CA GLU A 587 1.09 42.48 -4.82
C GLU A 587 0.20 43.52 -4.11
N LEU A 588 0.78 44.56 -3.52
CA LEU A 588 0.00 45.64 -2.90
C LEU A 588 -0.77 46.47 -3.94
N LEU A 589 -0.19 46.75 -5.11
CA LEU A 589 -0.89 47.45 -6.20
C LEU A 589 -2.06 46.62 -6.75
N GLU A 590 -1.87 45.32 -6.96
CA GLU A 590 -2.93 44.40 -7.40
C GLU A 590 -4.11 44.41 -6.41
N ASN A 591 -3.81 44.30 -5.10
CA ASN A 591 -4.83 44.34 -4.05
C ASN A 591 -5.60 45.67 -3.98
N LEU A 592 -4.99 46.79 -4.38
CA LEU A 592 -5.64 48.11 -4.40
C LEU A 592 -6.60 48.27 -5.59
N ILE A 593 -6.34 47.59 -6.71
CA ILE A 593 -7.25 47.60 -7.87
C ILE A 593 -8.57 46.90 -7.52
N GLU A 594 -8.52 45.87 -6.67
CA GLU A 594 -9.69 45.05 -6.32
C GLU A 594 -10.56 45.62 -5.19
N LYS A 595 -10.07 46.57 -4.38
CA LYS A 595 -10.72 47.01 -3.13
C LYS A 595 -10.95 48.52 -3.06
N SER A 596 -12.06 48.93 -2.44
CA SER A 596 -12.53 50.33 -2.42
C SER A 596 -11.78 51.27 -1.46
N SER A 597 -11.06 50.75 -0.46
CA SER A 597 -10.39 51.56 0.58
C SER A 597 -8.88 51.33 0.61
N ILE A 598 -8.10 52.38 0.33
CA ILE A 598 -6.63 52.34 0.33
C ILE A 598 -6.10 52.00 1.73
N SER A 599 -6.64 52.65 2.76
CA SER A 599 -6.19 52.48 4.15
C SER A 599 -6.42 51.05 4.65
N GLU A 600 -7.55 50.45 4.28
CA GLU A 600 -7.88 49.08 4.70
C GLU A 600 -6.96 48.07 4.02
N THR A 601 -6.74 48.23 2.71
CA THR A 601 -5.85 47.35 1.93
C THR A 601 -4.42 47.37 2.45
N ILE A 602 -3.89 48.56 2.76
CA ILE A 602 -2.54 48.69 3.32
C ILE A 602 -2.44 48.05 4.70
N ASN A 603 -3.43 48.25 5.56
CA ASN A 603 -3.43 47.66 6.90
C ASN A 603 -3.46 46.12 6.83
N ILE A 604 -4.28 45.55 5.94
CA ILE A 604 -4.33 44.11 5.70
C ILE A 604 -2.98 43.62 5.19
N PHE A 605 -2.40 44.27 4.17
CA PHE A 605 -1.12 43.88 3.59
C PHE A 605 0.02 43.93 4.61
N LYS A 606 0.10 45.00 5.40
CA LYS A 606 1.08 45.13 6.49
C LYS A 606 0.97 43.96 7.46
N LYS A 607 -0.24 43.71 7.99
CA LYS A 607 -0.49 42.63 8.94
C LYS A 607 -0.16 41.25 8.36
N MET A 608 -0.43 41.02 7.06
CA MET A 608 -0.04 39.78 6.36
C MET A 608 1.47 39.58 6.32
N GLU A 609 2.22 40.62 5.94
CA GLU A 609 3.68 40.53 5.85
C GLU A 609 4.33 40.38 7.22
N GLU A 610 3.82 41.08 8.24
CA GLU A 610 4.26 40.91 9.63
C GLU A 610 4.02 39.48 10.14
N LEU A 611 2.83 38.91 9.85
CA LEU A 611 2.51 37.54 10.22
C LEU A 611 3.39 36.52 9.49
N ARG A 612 3.56 36.68 8.17
CA ARG A 612 4.42 35.82 7.35
C ARG A 612 5.86 35.85 7.88
N LEU A 613 6.46 37.03 8.02
CA LEU A 613 7.82 37.19 8.50
C LEU A 613 7.99 36.68 9.93
N GLY A 614 7.00 36.94 10.80
CA GLY A 614 6.96 36.47 12.18
C GLY A 614 6.96 34.96 12.31
N ILE A 615 6.06 34.27 11.59
CA ILE A 615 5.99 32.78 11.57
C ILE A 615 7.31 32.18 11.10
N MET A 616 7.90 32.77 10.07
CA MET A 616 9.17 32.31 9.52
C MET A 616 10.35 32.51 10.46
N PHE A 617 10.37 33.64 11.18
CA PHE A 617 11.35 33.92 12.21
C PHE A 617 11.23 32.95 13.40
N LEU A 618 10.01 32.76 13.92
CA LEU A 618 9.75 31.85 15.05
C LEU A 618 10.11 30.39 14.70
N ASN A 619 9.88 29.97 13.45
CA ASN A 619 10.28 28.66 12.94
C ASN A 619 11.77 28.56 12.55
N LYS A 620 12.59 29.55 12.91
CA LYS A 620 14.04 29.60 12.63
C LYS A 620 14.39 29.52 11.13
N LYS A 621 13.47 29.92 10.25
CA LYS A 621 13.68 30.02 8.80
C LYS A 621 14.27 31.38 8.38
N LEU A 622 14.14 32.39 9.25
CA LEU A 622 14.75 33.70 9.08
C LEU A 622 15.62 34.04 10.28
N THR A 623 16.71 34.76 10.04
CA THR A 623 17.48 35.41 11.11
C THR A 623 16.79 36.70 11.55
N VAL A 624 17.20 37.26 12.70
CA VAL A 624 16.73 38.59 13.16
C VAL A 624 17.00 39.66 12.09
N ILE A 625 18.16 39.57 11.41
CA ILE A 625 18.54 40.50 10.34
C ILE A 625 17.61 40.36 9.14
N ASP A 626 17.24 39.13 8.76
CA ASP A 626 16.29 38.91 7.67
C ASP A 626 14.88 39.43 8.01
N LEU A 627 14.44 39.29 9.26
CA LEU A 627 13.15 39.80 9.74
C LEU A 627 13.11 41.33 9.62
N ILE A 628 14.10 42.01 10.17
CA ILE A 628 14.21 43.48 10.18
C ILE A 628 14.28 44.04 8.74
N LYS A 629 15.08 43.40 7.87
CA LYS A 629 15.13 43.78 6.44
C LYS A 629 13.81 43.51 5.73
N GLY A 630 13.10 42.45 6.11
CA GLY A 630 11.77 42.13 5.59
C GLY A 630 10.76 43.22 5.93
N LEU A 631 10.68 43.61 7.21
CA LEU A 631 9.78 44.66 7.70
C LEU A 631 10.10 46.02 7.07
N SER A 632 11.39 46.36 6.94
CA SER A 632 11.82 47.60 6.29
C SER A 632 11.40 47.63 4.82
N LYS A 633 11.51 46.50 4.09
CA LYS A 633 11.01 46.41 2.71
C LYS A 633 9.49 46.55 2.62
N THR A 634 8.75 46.06 3.62
CA THR A 634 7.30 46.23 3.69
C THR A 634 6.95 47.70 3.89
N ALA A 635 7.65 48.41 4.77
CA ALA A 635 7.48 49.86 4.92
C ALA A 635 7.82 50.62 3.63
N ASP A 636 8.95 50.31 2.99
CA ASP A 636 9.35 50.90 1.70
C ASP A 636 8.27 50.67 0.63
N ALA A 637 7.73 49.44 0.53
CA ALA A 637 6.71 49.09 -0.46
C ALA A 637 5.40 49.85 -0.20
N ILE A 638 4.96 49.95 1.04
CA ILE A 638 3.75 50.70 1.42
C ILE A 638 3.92 52.19 1.08
N LEU A 639 5.04 52.81 1.47
CA LEU A 639 5.29 54.23 1.18
C LEU A 639 5.34 54.50 -0.32
N HIS A 640 6.00 53.63 -1.07
CA HIS A 640 6.10 53.78 -2.52
C HIS A 640 4.73 53.64 -3.21
N VAL A 641 3.89 52.69 -2.77
CA VAL A 641 2.55 52.54 -3.32
C VAL A 641 1.65 53.70 -2.94
N LEU A 642 1.72 54.19 -1.69
CA LEU A 642 1.00 55.39 -1.25
C LEU A 642 1.39 56.61 -2.08
N TYR A 643 2.69 56.81 -2.33
CA TYR A 643 3.19 57.87 -3.18
C TYR A 643 2.58 57.80 -4.59
N LEU A 644 2.63 56.63 -5.24
CA LEU A 644 2.06 56.43 -6.57
C LEU A 644 0.54 56.64 -6.60
N THR A 645 -0.16 56.33 -5.51
CA THR A 645 -1.62 56.42 -5.45
C THR A 645 -2.09 57.85 -5.18
N ILE A 646 -1.36 58.62 -4.37
CA ILE A 646 -1.76 59.96 -3.94
C ILE A 646 -1.22 61.05 -4.89
N CYS A 647 0.04 60.93 -5.33
CA CYS A 647 0.72 61.94 -6.13
C CYS A 647 1.54 61.32 -7.29
N PRO A 648 0.90 60.69 -8.29
CA PRO A 648 1.60 59.90 -9.32
C PRO A 648 2.61 60.66 -10.19
N ASN A 649 2.63 62.00 -10.18
CA ASN A 649 3.49 62.83 -11.04
C ASN A 649 4.08 64.07 -10.34
N SER A 650 4.30 64.01 -9.02
CA SER A 650 4.91 65.13 -8.28
C SER A 650 6.44 65.07 -8.28
N ASP A 651 7.11 66.21 -8.17
CA ASP A 651 8.55 66.29 -7.84
C ASP A 651 8.79 66.11 -6.33
N LEU A 652 7.97 65.29 -5.67
CA LEU A 652 7.99 65.06 -4.23
C LEU A 652 8.82 63.81 -3.91
N ILE A 653 9.79 63.96 -3.01
CA ILE A 653 10.63 62.89 -2.49
C ILE A 653 10.23 62.63 -1.05
N ILE A 654 10.04 61.36 -0.71
CA ILE A 654 9.87 60.91 0.67
C ILE A 654 11.22 60.38 1.15
N ALA A 655 11.88 61.13 2.03
CA ALA A 655 13.14 60.74 2.63
C ALA A 655 12.88 60.03 3.97
N GLY A 656 13.32 58.78 4.08
CA GLY A 656 13.26 58.01 5.33
C GLY A 656 14.48 58.26 6.21
N PHE A 657 14.25 58.56 7.48
CA PHE A 657 15.26 58.77 8.51
C PHE A 657 15.16 57.69 9.59
N GLY A 658 15.98 57.80 10.64
CA GLY A 658 15.94 56.93 11.81
C GLY A 658 16.01 55.44 11.44
N LYS A 659 15.10 54.65 12.02
CA LYS A 659 15.04 53.19 11.78
C LYS A 659 14.67 52.85 10.34
N LEU A 660 13.85 53.68 9.67
CA LEU A 660 13.49 53.47 8.28
C LEU A 660 14.71 53.66 7.36
N GLY A 661 15.42 54.78 7.53
CA GLY A 661 16.66 55.08 6.79
C GLY A 661 17.77 54.06 7.04
N GLY A 662 17.90 53.58 8.28
CA GLY A 662 18.84 52.50 8.65
C GLY A 662 18.42 51.10 8.18
N ARG A 663 17.18 50.92 7.70
CA ARG A 663 16.56 49.61 7.42
C ARG A 663 16.55 48.68 8.64
N GLU A 664 16.24 49.27 9.79
CA GLU A 664 16.20 48.66 11.10
C GLU A 664 14.77 48.62 11.69
N ILE A 665 13.75 48.62 10.82
CA ILE A 665 12.34 48.57 11.25
C ILE A 665 12.06 47.26 12.01
N THR A 666 11.51 47.42 13.22
CA THR A 666 10.90 46.35 14.02
C THR A 666 9.37 46.49 14.02
N ILE A 667 8.67 45.46 14.47
CA ILE A 667 7.21 45.51 14.69
C ILE A 667 6.88 46.71 15.60
N ASN A 668 5.84 47.47 15.25
CA ASN A 668 5.41 48.71 15.90
C ASN A 668 6.43 49.87 15.88
N SER A 669 7.40 49.88 14.94
CA SER A 669 8.23 51.07 14.75
C SER A 669 7.43 52.18 14.08
N ASP A 670 7.67 53.41 14.50
CA ASP A 670 7.25 54.62 13.81
C ASP A 670 8.06 54.79 12.51
N LEU A 671 7.49 55.53 11.55
CA LEU A 671 8.16 55.88 10.31
C LEU A 671 8.63 57.33 10.36
N ASP A 672 9.93 57.52 10.61
CA ASP A 672 10.56 58.84 10.53
C ASP A 672 10.72 59.23 9.05
N ILE A 673 9.82 60.06 8.54
CA ILE A 673 9.83 60.49 7.14
C ILE A 673 9.80 62.01 7.02
N THR A 674 10.43 62.54 5.96
CA THR A 674 10.35 63.94 5.57
C THR A 674 10.01 64.04 4.10
N PHE A 675 9.18 65.03 3.76
CA PHE A 675 8.78 65.30 2.38
C PHE A 675 9.63 66.45 1.84
N ILE A 676 10.26 66.25 0.70
CA ILE A 676 11.12 67.22 0.03
C ILE A 676 10.55 67.45 -1.36
N SER A 677 10.33 68.71 -1.76
CA SER A 677 9.93 69.04 -3.12
C SER A 677 10.84 70.10 -3.71
N ASN A 678 11.01 70.05 -5.03
CA ASN A 678 11.82 71.02 -5.77
C ASN A 678 11.04 72.31 -6.10
N SER A 679 9.73 72.34 -5.84
CA SER A 679 8.91 73.54 -5.99
C SER A 679 8.92 74.38 -4.70
N GLU A 680 9.21 75.69 -4.84
CA GLU A 680 8.96 76.64 -3.76
C GLU A 680 7.47 76.69 -3.43
N PRO A 681 7.07 76.86 -2.16
CA PRO A 681 5.67 76.96 -1.79
C PRO A 681 5.04 78.18 -2.46
N SER A 682 4.26 77.96 -3.52
CA SER A 682 3.49 79.02 -4.15
C SER A 682 2.33 79.40 -3.22
N ASN A 683 2.22 80.69 -2.87
CA ASN A 683 1.10 81.24 -2.10
C ASN A 683 -0.24 81.27 -2.87
N ASP A 684 -0.29 80.69 -4.07
CA ASP A 684 -1.49 80.66 -4.90
C ASP A 684 -2.33 79.41 -4.61
N THR A 685 -3.09 79.47 -3.52
CA THR A 685 -4.30 78.65 -3.37
C THR A 685 -5.45 79.24 -4.22
N THR A 686 -5.31 79.20 -5.54
CA THR A 686 -6.44 79.48 -6.43
C THR A 686 -6.76 78.26 -7.29
N ASN A 687 -7.61 77.40 -6.72
CA ASN A 687 -8.79 76.82 -7.36
C ASN A 687 -8.81 76.79 -8.90
N THR A 688 -7.97 75.97 -9.50
CA THR A 688 -8.32 75.30 -10.76
C THR A 688 -8.23 73.80 -10.54
N ALA A 689 -9.27 73.25 -9.92
CA ALA A 689 -9.54 71.83 -9.98
C ALA A 689 -9.60 71.41 -11.46
N PRO A 690 -8.78 70.43 -11.91
CA PRO A 690 -9.23 69.58 -13.00
C PRO A 690 -10.43 68.81 -12.45
N GLN A 691 -11.58 69.05 -13.07
CA GLN A 691 -12.87 68.52 -12.68
C GLN A 691 -12.84 66.98 -12.50
N ASN A 692 -13.39 66.56 -11.35
CA ASN A 692 -14.22 65.36 -11.14
C ASN A 692 -13.54 63.98 -11.30
N THR A 693 -13.46 63.09 -10.31
CA THR A 693 -14.04 62.90 -8.95
C THR A 693 -13.22 61.72 -8.37
N VAL A 694 -12.80 61.64 -7.12
CA VAL A 694 -13.61 61.46 -5.90
C VAL A 694 -12.75 61.83 -4.67
N ASN A 695 -13.25 62.80 -3.89
CA ASN A 695 -13.15 62.96 -2.43
C ASN A 695 -11.93 62.35 -1.71
N SER A 696 -10.89 63.17 -1.55
CA SER A 696 -9.91 63.08 -0.48
C SER A 696 -10.48 63.66 0.81
N PRO A 697 -10.42 62.91 1.93
CA PRO A 697 -9.95 63.49 3.17
C PRO A 697 -8.89 62.54 3.79
N ILE A 698 -7.63 62.62 3.35
CA ILE A 698 -6.56 61.74 3.89
C ILE A 698 -5.32 62.54 4.34
N PHE A 699 -5.50 63.78 4.83
CA PHE A 699 -4.40 64.51 5.49
C PHE A 699 -4.39 64.38 7.03
N GLY A 700 -5.17 63.44 7.60
CA GLY A 700 -5.36 63.33 9.05
C GLY A 700 -4.95 62.03 9.75
N ILE A 701 -4.32 61.05 9.09
CA ILE A 701 -4.10 59.71 9.71
C ILE A 701 -2.64 59.25 9.59
N LEU A 702 -1.69 60.06 10.03
CA LEU A 702 -0.28 59.65 10.11
C LEU A 702 0.46 60.05 11.39
N ILE A 703 -0.25 60.45 12.45
CA ILE A 703 0.36 60.59 13.78
C ILE A 703 -0.57 60.00 14.84
N THR A 704 -0.43 58.70 15.08
CA THR A 704 -0.54 57.98 16.38
C THR A 704 -0.12 56.54 16.20
#